data_AF-F7W7G8-F1
#
_entry.id   AF-F7W7G8-F1
#
_cell.length_a   1.000
_cell.length_b   1.000
_cell.length_c   1.000
_cell.angle_alpha   90.00
_cell.angle_beta   90.00
_cell.angle_gamma   90.00
#
_symmetry.space_group_name_H-M   'P 1'
#
loop_
_entity.id
_entity.type
_entity.pdbx_description
1 polymer ?
#
loop_
_entity_poly.entity_id
_entity_poly.type
_entity_poly.pdbx_seq_one_letter_code
_entity_poly.pdbx_strand_id
1 'polypeptide(L)'
;MHRIKSKMSATVRGGASYLPDGAHQGGGGLSGAEQKVKTLSPAIAAHLRRIYNAHADSVTKAWRQEDVSVWLRCCQGDDEAELARDFPLHQDWDYESFVRYITSSAANSIAPPHVDSRDLGYPLSSYFISSSHNTYLTGNQLSSESSADAYKNVLLRGCRCIEVDVWDGSDSESEDGNDDDDDAASVTSSSSSSSSDDAYGSGEEGTASKMKRKAKSKLPSFLGGRKKSKDKKIRQPNAATTTTTTTTTTTTTRTTAAEVRAASVAATPATATTNEAAAPAGSLSADTTNPLEKSKTGGSASLFPTLSRKSTKEPRVLHGYTLTKDITFRDVCEAIKDYGFATTDLPLIVSLEVHCSAEQQERMVDIMRQTWGDLLLPEPEEDAKCLPTPEEVRGKILVKVKYAPPHDEGGSTTPEDLDNTVANASLGLPEEPGQPKQRAAKKPSKIIWALSRMGIYTRGVSFKSLMQPEAEMPTHIFSLSEGGVMEVHKESRRALFEHNKRYLMRAYPSGMRILSSNLDPAVFWRKGIQIVALNWQNWDEGMMLNEGMFAGTGGYVLKPAGYRCSKLTGSDPVPEADTQADAVQHYTMDLSISVLAAQSLPLPPGDTNIDSFRPYLKVELHVEEPGERHGTDDLPQDGKEKEGEYKAKTKSLKGYGRDPDWSGSKVQGGKGNGGAELKFENIPGVVPELSFVRFLVLDDEIGRDSLAAWACVRLDRLREGYRFVHLLDAKGMESEGVVLVKVKKTLRL
;
A
#
# COMPACT_ATOMS: atom_id res chain seq x y z
N MET A 1 34.97 31.60 -20.13
CA MET A 1 36.09 30.64 -20.26
C MET A 1 36.31 30.03 -18.88
N HIS A 2 36.25 28.69 -18.74
CA HIS A 2 36.57 27.89 -17.54
C HIS A 2 35.70 28.01 -16.27
N ARG A 3 35.42 26.84 -15.65
CA ARG A 3 34.44 26.57 -14.57
C ARG A 3 33.00 26.95 -14.98
N ILE A 4 32.01 26.05 -15.01
CA ILE A 4 31.78 24.81 -14.25
C ILE A 4 31.35 23.68 -15.22
N LYS A 5 32.22 22.68 -15.44
CA LYS A 5 31.87 21.36 -16.05
C LYS A 5 32.85 20.29 -15.56
N SER A 6 32.58 19.73 -14.37
CA SER A 6 33.14 18.44 -13.91
C SER A 6 32.47 18.02 -12.60
N LYS A 7 31.41 17.20 -12.71
CA LYS A 7 30.95 16.19 -11.72
C LYS A 7 29.67 15.49 -12.19
N MET A 8 29.76 14.83 -13.35
CA MET A 8 28.88 13.72 -13.72
C MET A 8 29.73 12.73 -14.51
N SER A 9 30.34 11.80 -13.78
CA SER A 9 30.94 10.58 -14.30
C SER A 9 30.64 9.49 -13.30
N ALA A 10 29.95 8.44 -13.75
CA ALA A 10 29.54 7.35 -12.89
C ALA A 10 30.78 6.63 -12.33
N THR A 11 30.71 6.24 -11.05
CA THR A 11 31.59 5.20 -10.50
C THR A 11 30.76 4.35 -9.58
N VAL A 12 30.33 3.20 -10.09
CA VAL A 12 29.77 2.11 -9.29
C VAL A 12 30.90 1.58 -8.40
N ARG A 13 30.84 1.85 -7.09
CA ARG A 13 31.53 1.10 -6.02
C ARG A 13 31.01 1.51 -4.65
N GLY A 14 30.53 0.50 -3.91
CA GLY A 14 30.16 0.48 -2.49
C GLY A 14 30.21 1.78 -1.68
N GLY A 15 29.03 2.39 -1.52
CA GLY A 15 28.72 3.37 -0.49
C GLY A 15 27.21 3.47 -0.38
N ALA A 16 26.64 3.27 0.81
CA ALA A 16 25.20 3.34 1.00
C ALA A 16 24.70 4.75 0.63
N SER A 17 23.87 4.83 -0.41
CA SER A 17 23.13 6.05 -0.72
C SER A 17 22.22 6.35 0.47
N TYR A 18 22.38 7.53 1.07
CA TYR A 18 21.51 7.99 2.15
C TYR A 18 20.10 8.20 1.55
N LEU A 19 19.24 7.19 1.67
CA LEU A 19 17.85 7.33 1.25
C LEU A 19 17.15 8.30 2.22
N PRO A 20 16.29 9.21 1.75
CA PRO A 20 15.58 10.13 2.64
C PRO A 20 14.65 9.37 3.59
N ASP A 21 14.33 9.95 4.75
CA ASP A 21 13.56 9.33 5.84
C ASP A 21 12.31 8.54 5.40
N GLY A 22 11.61 8.99 4.36
CA GLY A 22 10.46 8.29 3.79
C GLY A 22 10.74 6.86 3.28
N ALA A 23 11.98 6.52 2.90
CA ALA A 23 12.34 5.15 2.52
C ALA A 23 12.40 4.18 3.71
N HIS A 24 12.53 4.70 4.93
CA HIS A 24 12.49 3.96 6.20
C HIS A 24 11.09 4.00 6.85
N GLN A 25 10.05 4.29 6.06
CA GLN A 25 8.67 4.38 6.49
C GLN A 25 7.82 3.36 5.71
N GLY A 26 6.87 2.70 6.40
CA GLY A 26 6.00 1.68 5.79
C GLY A 26 5.08 2.21 4.69
N GLY A 27 4.50 1.31 3.90
CA GLY A 27 3.64 1.61 2.75
C GLY A 27 3.86 0.68 1.56
N GLY A 28 4.77 -0.30 1.65
CA GLY A 28 5.14 -1.18 0.55
C GLY A 28 6.53 -0.94 -0.05
N GLY A 29 7.39 -0.21 0.65
CA GLY A 29 8.76 0.11 0.24
C GLY A 29 9.73 -1.07 0.33
N LEU A 30 10.90 -0.86 0.93
CA LEU A 30 11.89 -1.92 1.14
C LEU A 30 11.31 -3.03 2.05
N SER A 31 11.37 -4.29 1.62
CA SER A 31 11.08 -5.41 2.54
C SER A 31 12.17 -5.52 3.60
N GLY A 32 11.82 -6.07 4.76
CA GLY A 32 12.75 -6.50 5.81
C GLY A 32 13.78 -7.58 5.44
N ALA A 33 14.03 -7.82 4.15
CA ALA A 33 15.11 -8.67 3.63
C ALA A 33 16.52 -8.18 4.01
N GLU A 34 16.67 -6.91 4.41
CA GLU A 34 17.93 -6.37 4.96
C GLU A 34 17.94 -6.26 6.49
N GLN A 35 16.80 -6.45 7.16
CA GLN A 35 16.67 -6.29 8.61
C GLN A 35 17.43 -7.38 9.37
N LYS A 36 18.21 -6.97 10.36
CA LYS A 36 19.07 -7.83 11.20
C LYS A 36 19.03 -7.34 12.64
N VAL A 37 19.06 -8.28 13.59
CA VAL A 37 19.12 -7.97 15.02
C VAL A 37 20.57 -7.72 15.42
N LYS A 38 20.92 -6.43 15.63
CA LYS A 38 22.30 -5.99 15.89
C LYS A 38 22.82 -6.35 17.28
N THR A 39 21.94 -6.36 18.27
CA THR A 39 22.24 -6.56 19.69
C THR A 39 21.17 -7.46 20.31
N LEU A 40 21.49 -8.15 21.41
CA LEU A 40 20.55 -9.04 22.10
C LEU A 40 20.39 -8.60 23.55
N SER A 41 19.14 -8.38 23.98
CA SER A 41 18.83 -8.15 25.40
C SER A 41 19.11 -9.42 26.23
N PRO A 42 19.37 -9.31 27.55
CA PRO A 42 19.61 -10.47 28.39
C PRO A 42 18.47 -11.51 28.35
N ALA A 43 17.22 -11.06 28.21
CA ALA A 43 16.06 -11.94 28.08
C ALA A 43 16.09 -12.74 26.76
N ILE A 44 16.30 -12.07 25.62
CA ILE A 44 16.37 -12.73 24.32
C ILE A 44 17.59 -13.65 24.24
N ALA A 45 18.76 -13.22 24.73
CA ALA A 45 19.94 -14.08 24.80
C ALA A 45 19.71 -15.34 25.66
N ALA A 46 18.98 -15.24 26.77
CA ALA A 46 18.61 -16.39 27.60
C ALA A 46 17.65 -17.35 26.86
N HIS A 47 16.67 -16.83 26.11
CA HIS A 47 15.79 -17.63 25.26
C HIS A 47 16.55 -18.36 24.15
N LEU A 48 17.40 -17.66 23.40
CA LEU A 48 18.23 -18.25 22.35
C LEU A 48 19.18 -19.32 22.91
N ARG A 49 19.78 -19.10 24.09
CA ARG A 49 20.60 -20.12 24.76
C ARG A 49 19.80 -21.33 25.22
N ARG A 50 18.55 -21.17 25.66
CA ARG A 50 17.64 -22.31 25.96
C ARG A 50 17.31 -23.12 24.71
N ILE A 51 16.99 -22.44 23.60
CA ILE A 51 16.72 -23.08 22.30
C ILE A 51 17.96 -23.86 21.84
N TYR A 52 19.13 -23.23 21.87
CA TYR A 52 20.39 -23.87 21.53
C TYR A 52 20.68 -25.11 22.38
N ASN A 53 20.63 -24.98 23.71
CA ASN A 53 20.92 -26.08 24.63
C ASN A 53 19.91 -27.25 24.56
N ALA A 54 18.72 -27.05 23.98
CA ALA A 54 17.73 -28.11 23.78
C ALA A 54 18.07 -29.07 22.63
N HIS A 55 18.98 -28.67 21.74
CA HIS A 55 19.41 -29.43 20.56
C HIS A 55 20.93 -29.71 20.54
N ALA A 56 21.72 -29.05 21.40
CA ALA A 56 23.17 -29.24 21.48
C ALA A 56 23.54 -30.61 22.08
N ASP A 57 24.56 -31.24 21.51
CA ASP A 57 25.12 -32.50 22.00
C ASP A 57 25.64 -32.35 23.43
N SER A 58 25.30 -33.33 24.28
CA SER A 58 25.62 -33.30 25.71
C SER A 58 27.12 -33.27 26.03
N VAL A 59 27.98 -33.71 25.12
CA VAL A 59 29.44 -33.77 25.25
C VAL A 59 30.10 -32.61 24.52
N THR A 60 29.88 -32.46 23.21
CA THR A 60 30.59 -31.44 22.41
C THR A 60 30.05 -30.03 22.67
N LYS A 61 28.83 -29.91 23.19
CA LYS A 61 28.06 -28.65 23.31
C LYS A 61 27.78 -27.96 21.98
N ALA A 62 28.02 -28.63 20.85
CA ALA A 62 27.70 -28.17 19.51
C ALA A 62 26.39 -28.81 18.99
N TRP A 63 25.74 -28.20 18.01
CA TRP A 63 24.75 -28.89 17.18
C TRP A 63 25.51 -29.64 16.08
N ARG A 64 25.20 -30.92 15.87
CA ARG A 64 25.80 -31.67 14.77
C ARG A 64 25.24 -31.17 13.45
N GLN A 65 26.01 -31.27 12.37
CA GLN A 65 25.54 -30.92 11.03
C GLN A 65 24.14 -31.49 10.69
N GLU A 66 23.91 -32.78 11.00
CA GLU A 66 22.63 -33.46 10.75
C GLU A 66 21.47 -32.86 11.56
N ASP A 67 21.72 -32.47 12.81
CA ASP A 67 20.75 -31.82 13.69
C ASP A 67 20.40 -30.40 13.20
N VAL A 68 21.38 -29.66 12.65
CA VAL A 68 21.18 -28.36 12.00
C VAL A 68 20.22 -28.49 10.82
N SER A 69 20.50 -29.40 9.88
CA SER A 69 19.62 -29.66 8.72
C SER A 69 18.21 -30.09 9.14
N VAL A 70 18.09 -31.02 10.10
CA VAL A 70 16.79 -31.45 10.63
C VAL A 70 16.04 -30.27 11.29
N TRP A 71 16.72 -29.41 12.04
CA TRP A 71 16.07 -28.27 12.70
C TRP A 71 15.65 -27.17 11.71
N LEU A 72 16.47 -26.85 10.71
CA LEU A 72 16.12 -25.89 9.65
C LEU A 72 14.89 -26.37 8.87
N ARG A 73 14.92 -27.60 8.37
CA ARG A 73 13.80 -28.17 7.60
C ARG A 73 12.54 -28.40 8.44
N CYS A 74 12.66 -28.98 9.64
CA CYS A 74 11.49 -29.48 10.40
C CYS A 74 11.03 -28.54 11.54
N CYS A 75 11.84 -27.56 11.96
CA CYS A 75 11.43 -26.56 12.95
C CYS A 75 11.31 -25.15 12.36
N GLN A 76 12.10 -24.78 11.34
CA GLN A 76 11.98 -23.47 10.67
C GLN A 76 11.14 -23.53 9.39
N GLY A 77 11.15 -24.67 8.69
CA GLY A 77 10.55 -24.76 7.36
C GLY A 77 11.40 -24.04 6.30
N ASP A 78 12.72 -24.01 6.50
CA ASP A 78 13.64 -23.30 5.62
C ASP A 78 14.25 -24.20 4.55
N ASP A 79 14.49 -23.62 3.37
CA ASP A 79 15.24 -24.26 2.30
C ASP A 79 16.74 -24.17 2.56
N GLU A 80 17.35 -25.33 2.81
CA GLU A 80 18.79 -25.46 3.03
C GLU A 80 19.60 -25.00 1.80
N ALA A 81 19.10 -25.15 0.57
CA ALA A 81 19.80 -24.72 -0.64
C ALA A 81 19.83 -23.19 -0.78
N GLU A 82 18.79 -22.49 -0.34
CA GLU A 82 18.80 -21.02 -0.30
C GLU A 82 19.79 -20.49 0.75
N LEU A 83 19.84 -21.13 1.93
CA LEU A 83 20.66 -20.77 3.08
C LEU A 83 22.15 -21.11 2.92
N ALA A 84 22.49 -22.18 2.19
CA ALA A 84 23.87 -22.67 2.02
C ALA A 84 24.83 -21.64 1.37
N ARG A 85 24.30 -20.58 0.77
CA ARG A 85 25.07 -19.45 0.21
C ARG A 85 25.68 -18.55 1.28
N ASP A 86 24.99 -18.36 2.40
CA ASP A 86 25.33 -17.40 3.46
C ASP A 86 25.74 -18.09 4.79
N PHE A 87 25.42 -19.38 4.91
CA PHE A 87 25.66 -20.19 6.11
C PHE A 87 26.36 -21.51 5.75
N PRO A 88 27.44 -21.88 6.47
CA PRO A 88 28.04 -23.19 6.30
C PRO A 88 27.12 -24.23 6.96
N LEU A 89 26.24 -24.84 6.16
CA LEU A 89 25.32 -25.89 6.60
C LEU A 89 25.99 -27.28 6.66
N HIS A 90 27.21 -27.40 6.14
CA HIS A 90 27.97 -28.65 6.10
C HIS A 90 29.04 -28.74 7.20
N GLN A 91 28.73 -28.22 8.38
CA GLN A 91 29.55 -28.30 9.59
C GLN A 91 28.66 -28.25 10.83
N ASP A 92 29.24 -28.62 11.98
CA ASP A 92 28.62 -28.42 13.28
C ASP A 92 28.44 -26.92 13.58
N TRP A 93 27.36 -26.57 14.27
CA TRP A 93 27.07 -25.20 14.70
C TRP A 93 27.32 -25.03 16.20
N ASP A 94 28.25 -24.15 16.54
CA ASP A 94 28.38 -23.60 17.88
C ASP A 94 27.27 -22.56 18.16
N TYR A 95 27.23 -22.04 19.40
CA TYR A 95 26.23 -21.05 19.80
C TYR A 95 26.33 -19.76 18.98
N GLU A 96 27.54 -19.36 18.57
CA GLU A 96 27.76 -18.16 17.77
C GLU A 96 27.22 -18.34 16.33
N SER A 97 27.44 -19.50 15.71
CA SER A 97 26.89 -19.84 14.39
C SER A 97 25.36 -19.84 14.40
N PHE A 98 24.74 -20.43 15.42
CA PHE A 98 23.29 -20.39 15.63
C PHE A 98 22.77 -18.95 15.81
N VAL A 99 23.45 -18.14 16.62
CA VAL A 99 23.10 -16.73 16.82
C VAL A 99 23.25 -15.94 15.51
N ARG A 100 24.33 -16.12 14.77
CA ARG A 100 24.57 -15.46 13.47
C ARG A 100 23.46 -15.75 12.47
N TYR A 101 22.94 -16.97 12.46
CA TYR A 101 21.77 -17.33 11.66
C TYR A 101 20.49 -16.65 12.17
N ILE A 102 20.14 -16.83 13.45
CA ILE A 102 18.83 -16.41 13.99
C ILE A 102 18.66 -14.88 14.04
N THR A 103 19.75 -14.11 14.10
CA THR A 103 19.72 -12.64 14.05
C THR A 103 19.85 -12.04 12.65
N SER A 104 20.03 -12.88 11.63
CA SER A 104 20.12 -12.45 10.23
C SER A 104 18.74 -12.29 9.59
N SER A 105 18.69 -11.59 8.45
CA SER A 105 17.48 -11.50 7.63
C SER A 105 17.02 -12.86 7.08
N ALA A 106 17.92 -13.84 6.97
CA ALA A 106 17.58 -15.20 6.61
C ALA A 106 16.67 -15.89 7.65
N ALA A 107 16.60 -15.37 8.87
CA ALA A 107 15.67 -15.80 9.92
C ALA A 107 14.53 -14.80 10.22
N ASN A 108 14.32 -13.78 9.38
CA ASN A 108 13.18 -12.87 9.52
C ASN A 108 11.85 -13.63 9.41
N SER A 109 10.87 -13.26 10.24
CA SER A 109 9.49 -13.76 10.21
C SER A 109 8.77 -13.54 8.88
N ILE A 110 9.17 -12.52 8.12
CA ILE A 110 8.59 -12.17 6.82
C ILE A 110 9.47 -12.74 5.69
N ALA A 111 8.90 -13.61 4.86
CA ALA A 111 9.54 -14.07 3.63
C ALA A 111 9.68 -12.93 2.60
N PRO A 112 10.72 -12.96 1.74
CA PRO A 112 10.74 -12.14 0.53
C PRO A 112 9.52 -12.48 -0.35
N PRO A 113 9.08 -11.57 -1.25
CA PRO A 113 8.01 -11.89 -2.19
C PRO A 113 8.39 -13.10 -3.07
N HIS A 114 7.47 -14.06 -3.18
CA HIS A 114 7.62 -15.28 -4.00
C HIS A 114 8.06 -14.95 -5.43
N VAL A 115 8.83 -15.84 -6.05
CA VAL A 115 9.33 -15.65 -7.43
C VAL A 115 8.18 -15.38 -8.41
N ASP A 116 7.08 -16.13 -8.31
CA ASP A 116 5.89 -15.95 -9.15
C ASP A 116 5.20 -14.58 -8.96
N SER A 117 5.33 -13.96 -7.78
CA SER A 117 4.82 -12.60 -7.57
C SER A 117 5.61 -11.52 -8.31
N ARG A 118 6.78 -11.89 -8.86
CA ARG A 118 7.63 -11.07 -9.75
C ARG A 118 7.42 -11.38 -11.24
N ASP A 119 6.47 -12.25 -11.59
CA ASP A 119 6.07 -12.41 -12.98
C ASP A 119 5.32 -11.16 -13.44
N LEU A 120 5.99 -10.33 -14.22
CA LEU A 120 5.50 -9.06 -14.75
C LEU A 120 4.92 -9.22 -16.17
N GLY A 121 4.66 -10.45 -16.63
CA GLY A 121 4.17 -10.77 -17.98
C GLY A 121 2.64 -10.92 -18.11
N TYR A 122 1.85 -10.63 -17.07
CA TYR A 122 0.40 -10.52 -17.17
C TYR A 122 -0.01 -9.06 -17.45
N PRO A 123 -1.22 -8.80 -17.99
CA PRO A 123 -1.74 -7.43 -18.13
C PRO A 123 -1.87 -6.71 -16.78
N LEU A 124 -1.78 -5.37 -16.75
CA LEU A 124 -1.91 -4.53 -15.54
C LEU A 124 -3.13 -4.88 -14.66
N SER A 125 -4.24 -5.30 -15.26
CA SER A 125 -5.44 -5.72 -14.54
C SER A 125 -5.27 -6.98 -13.69
N SER A 126 -4.20 -7.75 -13.87
CA SER A 126 -3.86 -8.95 -13.08
C SER A 126 -3.02 -8.68 -11.83
N TYR A 127 -2.76 -7.42 -11.48
CA TYR A 127 -1.99 -7.01 -10.30
C TYR A 127 -2.85 -6.19 -9.33
N PHE A 128 -2.56 -6.28 -8.04
CA PHE A 128 -2.86 -5.22 -7.07
C PHE A 128 -1.77 -4.16 -7.16
N ILE A 129 -2.15 -2.88 -7.02
CA ILE A 129 -1.27 -1.73 -7.23
C ILE A 129 -1.32 -0.84 -5.99
N SER A 130 -0.15 -0.56 -5.40
CA SER A 130 -0.02 0.29 -4.21
C SER A 130 -0.49 1.71 -4.53
N SER A 131 -1.54 2.19 -3.85
CA SER A 131 -2.34 3.33 -4.32
C SER A 131 -2.66 4.35 -3.22
N SER A 132 -2.55 5.63 -3.57
CA SER A 132 -2.81 6.79 -2.71
C SER A 132 -4.06 7.56 -3.18
N HIS A 133 -4.76 8.16 -2.22
CA HIS A 133 -5.91 9.03 -2.35
C HIS A 133 -5.54 10.42 -1.82
N ASN A 134 -5.90 11.48 -2.56
CA ASN A 134 -5.56 12.88 -2.27
C ASN A 134 -4.09 13.06 -1.83
N THR A 135 -3.16 12.53 -2.64
CA THR A 135 -1.74 12.36 -2.29
C THR A 135 -1.03 13.65 -1.87
N TYR A 136 -1.51 14.80 -2.33
CA TYR A 136 -1.02 16.13 -1.96
C TYR A 136 -1.24 16.48 -0.47
N LEU A 137 -2.22 15.88 0.21
CA LEU A 137 -2.59 16.22 1.60
C LEU A 137 -1.59 15.69 2.63
N THR A 138 -1.17 16.57 3.54
CA THR A 138 -0.31 16.21 4.68
C THR A 138 -1.07 15.76 5.93
N GLY A 139 -2.41 15.89 5.98
CA GLY A 139 -3.21 15.55 7.16
C GLY A 139 -4.70 15.33 6.88
N ASN A 140 -5.57 16.02 7.62
CA ASN A 140 -7.03 15.91 7.48
C ASN A 140 -7.56 16.51 6.15
N GLN A 141 -8.74 16.08 5.70
CA GLN A 141 -9.32 16.48 4.41
C GLN A 141 -9.84 17.93 4.34
N LEU A 142 -9.85 18.71 5.44
CA LEU A 142 -10.53 20.01 5.50
C LEU A 142 -9.60 21.21 5.76
N SER A 143 -8.44 20.99 6.38
CA SER A 143 -7.56 22.07 6.85
C SER A 143 -6.07 21.73 6.92
N SER A 144 -5.63 20.58 6.40
CA SER A 144 -4.18 20.31 6.29
C SER A 144 -3.56 21.04 5.10
N GLU A 145 -2.23 21.16 5.08
CA GLU A 145 -1.54 21.81 3.96
C GLU A 145 -1.31 20.81 2.81
N SER A 146 -1.34 21.30 1.57
CA SER A 146 -0.86 20.53 0.42
C SER A 146 0.67 20.64 0.32
N SER A 147 1.37 19.59 -0.10
CA SER A 147 2.83 19.66 -0.30
C SER A 147 3.35 18.75 -1.41
N ALA A 148 4.33 19.22 -2.16
CA ALA A 148 5.11 18.41 -3.11
C ALA A 148 5.90 17.29 -2.40
N ASP A 149 6.33 17.51 -1.15
CA ASP A 149 7.00 16.47 -0.34
C ASP A 149 6.06 15.31 0.00
N ALA A 150 4.74 15.48 -0.04
CA ALA A 150 3.79 14.38 0.18
C ALA A 150 3.87 13.33 -0.95
N TYR A 151 4.02 13.78 -2.21
CA TYR A 151 4.28 12.90 -3.35
C TYR A 151 5.61 12.15 -3.21
N LYS A 152 6.69 12.89 -2.90
CA LYS A 152 8.01 12.29 -2.62
C LYS A 152 7.93 11.25 -1.50
N ASN A 153 7.23 11.53 -0.41
CA ASN A 153 7.05 10.60 0.71
C ASN A 153 6.38 9.30 0.24
N VAL A 154 5.21 9.36 -0.42
CA VAL A 154 4.53 8.11 -0.85
C VAL A 154 5.29 7.35 -1.94
N LEU A 155 6.01 8.05 -2.83
CA LEU A 155 6.82 7.42 -3.89
C LEU A 155 8.04 6.70 -3.30
N LEU A 156 8.75 7.30 -2.34
CA LEU A 156 9.83 6.63 -1.59
C LEU A 156 9.32 5.44 -0.78
N ARG A 157 8.04 5.45 -0.36
CA ARG A 157 7.36 4.35 0.33
C ARG A 157 6.76 3.29 -0.60
N GLY A 158 7.04 3.37 -1.91
CA GLY A 158 6.65 2.35 -2.90
C GLY A 158 5.25 2.51 -3.52
N CYS A 159 4.57 3.64 -3.33
CA CYS A 159 3.28 3.91 -4.00
C CYS A 159 3.44 3.97 -5.53
N ARG A 160 2.52 3.36 -6.28
CA ARG A 160 2.51 3.23 -7.76
C ARG A 160 1.26 3.82 -8.44
N CYS A 161 0.26 4.25 -7.69
CA CYS A 161 -0.83 5.08 -8.20
C CYS A 161 -1.06 6.27 -7.27
N ILE A 162 -0.81 7.49 -7.75
CA ILE A 162 -0.93 8.74 -6.98
C ILE A 162 -2.04 9.63 -7.56
N GLU A 163 -2.57 10.54 -6.76
CA GLU A 163 -3.69 11.42 -7.13
C GLU A 163 -3.29 12.90 -7.07
N VAL A 164 -3.66 13.65 -8.10
CA VAL A 164 -3.39 15.08 -8.24
C VAL A 164 -4.70 15.79 -8.58
N ASP A 165 -5.18 16.65 -7.68
CA ASP A 165 -6.40 17.44 -7.87
C ASP A 165 -6.04 18.85 -8.37
N VAL A 166 -6.32 19.13 -9.65
CA VAL A 166 -5.74 20.29 -10.37
C VAL A 166 -6.78 21.36 -10.69
N TRP A 167 -6.50 22.58 -10.24
CA TRP A 167 -7.35 23.75 -10.29
C TRP A 167 -6.70 24.93 -11.03
N ASP A 168 -7.51 25.86 -11.55
CA ASP A 168 -7.02 27.10 -12.17
C ASP A 168 -6.17 27.93 -11.19
N GLY A 169 -5.02 28.42 -11.66
CA GLY A 169 -4.16 29.35 -10.92
C GLY A 169 -4.77 30.75 -10.76
N SER A 170 -4.51 31.38 -9.61
CA SER A 170 -5.04 32.72 -9.28
C SER A 170 -4.01 33.84 -9.50
N ASP A 171 -4.41 35.11 -9.37
CA ASP A 171 -3.52 36.28 -9.56
C ASP A 171 -2.60 36.60 -8.37
N SER A 172 -2.73 35.89 -7.24
CA SER A 172 -2.21 36.38 -5.94
C SER A 172 -0.79 35.95 -5.59
N GLU A 173 0.16 35.98 -6.53
CA GLU A 173 1.61 36.00 -6.24
C GLU A 173 2.32 36.92 -7.24
N SER A 174 2.33 38.22 -6.92
CA SER A 174 3.21 39.21 -7.51
C SER A 174 3.82 40.10 -6.42
N GLU A 175 4.39 39.46 -5.39
CA GLU A 175 5.38 40.09 -4.52
C GLU A 175 6.77 39.90 -5.15
N ASP A 176 6.94 40.48 -6.35
CA ASP A 176 8.26 40.74 -6.90
C ASP A 176 8.97 41.73 -5.96
N GLY A 177 10.00 41.26 -5.27
CA GLY A 177 10.76 42.05 -4.30
C GLY A 177 11.50 43.21 -4.97
N ASN A 178 10.91 44.40 -4.90
CA ASN A 178 11.56 45.69 -5.17
C ASN A 178 11.67 46.48 -3.87
N ASP A 179 12.60 46.10 -3.00
CA ASP A 179 13.15 47.00 -1.99
C ASP A 179 14.40 47.66 -2.59
N ASP A 180 14.20 48.81 -3.23
CA ASP A 180 15.29 49.75 -3.53
C ASP A 180 15.68 50.48 -2.22
N ASP A 181 16.98 50.64 -1.98
CA ASP A 181 17.53 51.42 -0.86
C ASP A 181 17.07 52.90 -0.91
N ASP A 182 16.72 53.49 0.25
CA ASP A 182 17.41 54.72 0.70
C ASP A 182 17.07 55.19 2.14
N ASP A 183 18.16 55.44 2.87
CA ASP A 183 18.41 56.47 3.90
C ASP A 183 17.78 56.52 5.34
N ALA A 184 18.71 56.32 6.30
CA ALA A 184 19.12 57.30 7.32
C ALA A 184 18.33 57.47 8.66
N ALA A 185 18.78 56.67 9.64
CA ALA A 185 19.29 57.10 10.96
C ALA A 185 18.50 58.10 11.85
N SER A 186 18.07 57.62 13.03
CA SER A 186 18.39 58.32 14.28
C SER A 186 18.61 57.32 15.44
N VAL A 187 19.54 57.65 16.35
CA VAL A 187 19.97 56.81 17.47
C VAL A 187 19.75 57.59 18.76
N THR A 188 19.13 57.00 19.80
CA THR A 188 19.50 57.21 21.22
C THR A 188 18.67 56.33 22.19
N SER A 189 19.38 55.64 23.10
CA SER A 189 19.15 55.48 24.56
C SER A 189 17.75 55.77 25.18
N SER A 190 17.26 55.06 26.22
CA SER A 190 17.84 54.05 27.13
C SER A 190 16.81 53.62 28.20
N SER A 191 17.09 52.52 28.93
CA SER A 191 16.67 52.23 30.33
C SER A 191 15.14 52.10 30.62
N SER A 192 14.67 51.37 31.63
CA SER A 192 15.32 50.62 32.73
C SER A 192 14.46 49.45 33.23
N SER A 193 15.12 48.56 33.98
CA SER A 193 14.62 47.39 34.70
C SER A 193 13.58 47.62 35.80
N SER A 194 13.07 46.48 36.33
CA SER A 194 12.53 46.25 37.68
C SER A 194 11.08 46.69 37.95
N SER A 195 10.32 46.12 38.89
CA SER A 195 10.28 44.77 39.51
C SER A 195 9.20 44.79 40.59
N SER A 196 8.38 43.73 40.72
CA SER A 196 7.85 43.28 42.03
C SER A 196 6.91 42.09 41.85
N ASP A 197 7.16 41.05 42.62
CA ASP A 197 6.19 39.98 42.90
C ASP A 197 4.94 40.51 43.59
N ASP A 198 3.82 39.79 43.45
CA ASP A 198 3.03 39.40 44.63
C ASP A 198 2.12 38.21 44.29
N ALA A 199 2.01 37.27 45.23
CA ALA A 199 1.18 36.06 45.13
C ALA A 199 -0.02 36.14 46.10
N TYR A 200 -0.89 35.12 46.08
CA TYR A 200 -2.23 34.98 46.70
C TYR A 200 -3.40 35.35 45.74
N GLY A 201 -4.48 34.58 45.64
CA GLY A 201 -4.81 33.31 46.28
C GLY A 201 -6.14 32.72 45.77
N SER A 202 -6.44 31.50 46.17
CA SER A 202 -7.65 30.69 45.88
C SER A 202 -9.01 31.41 45.83
N GLY A 203 -9.91 30.96 44.95
CA GLY A 203 -11.35 31.23 45.06
C GLY A 203 -12.19 30.70 43.89
N GLU A 204 -12.90 29.58 44.09
CA GLU A 204 -14.04 29.21 43.25
C GLU A 204 -15.25 30.09 43.62
N GLU A 205 -16.00 30.57 42.62
CA GLU A 205 -17.44 30.33 42.44
C GLU A 205 -17.97 31.20 41.28
N GLY A 206 -18.97 30.68 40.55
CA GLY A 206 -19.44 31.31 39.30
C GLY A 206 -20.54 32.34 39.50
N THR A 207 -20.85 33.10 38.45
CA THR A 207 -22.23 33.51 38.11
C THR A 207 -22.29 34.09 36.70
N ALA A 208 -23.16 33.56 35.85
CA ALA A 208 -23.48 34.14 34.55
C ALA A 208 -24.78 34.94 34.63
N SER A 209 -24.84 36.15 34.04
CA SER A 209 -25.97 36.64 33.21
C SER A 209 -25.98 38.15 32.92
N LYS A 210 -25.81 38.51 31.63
CA LYS A 210 -26.64 39.47 30.84
C LYS A 210 -25.91 39.74 29.51
N MET A 211 -26.27 39.18 28.34
CA MET A 211 -27.55 39.21 27.61
C MET A 211 -27.88 40.57 26.95
N LYS A 212 -27.69 40.66 25.62
CA LYS A 212 -28.76 40.99 24.63
C LYS A 212 -28.27 41.02 23.16
N ARG A 213 -28.93 40.18 22.33
CA ARG A 213 -29.51 40.45 20.98
C ARG A 213 -28.54 40.89 19.85
N LYS A 214 -28.59 40.39 18.61
CA LYS A 214 -29.62 39.71 17.76
C LYS A 214 -28.84 38.78 16.76
N ALA A 215 -29.39 37.96 15.85
CA ALA A 215 -30.76 37.66 15.43
C ALA A 215 -30.96 36.14 15.14
N LYS A 216 -31.44 35.76 13.93
CA LYS A 216 -31.64 34.41 13.35
C LYS A 216 -31.57 34.57 11.80
N SER A 217 -31.31 33.57 10.94
CA SER A 217 -32.00 32.28 10.70
C SER A 217 -31.24 31.47 9.62
N LYS A 218 -31.41 30.17 9.34
CA LYS A 218 -32.35 29.08 9.75
C LYS A 218 -31.66 27.75 9.39
N LEU A 219 -31.75 26.71 10.23
CA LEU A 219 -31.43 25.30 9.85
C LEU A 219 -32.64 24.42 10.20
N PRO A 220 -32.98 23.38 9.42
CA PRO A 220 -34.02 22.42 9.78
C PRO A 220 -33.51 21.38 10.79
N SER A 221 -34.42 20.92 11.64
CA SER A 221 -34.15 20.04 12.79
C SER A 221 -34.78 18.66 12.61
N PHE A 222 -34.05 17.58 12.84
CA PHE A 222 -34.62 16.30 13.27
C PHE A 222 -33.65 15.52 14.18
N LEU A 223 -33.94 15.55 15.49
CA LEU A 223 -33.37 14.63 16.49
C LEU A 223 -34.52 14.07 17.33
N GLY A 224 -34.80 12.77 17.17
CA GLY A 224 -35.94 12.08 17.77
C GLY A 224 -35.57 11.14 18.91
N GLY A 225 -35.82 11.57 20.15
CA GLY A 225 -36.15 10.77 21.35
C GLY A 225 -35.59 9.34 21.52
N ARG A 226 -34.49 9.20 22.25
CA ARG A 226 -33.98 7.92 22.77
C ARG A 226 -34.71 7.53 24.08
N LYS A 227 -35.63 6.55 24.04
CA LYS A 227 -36.31 6.00 25.24
C LYS A 227 -35.52 4.85 25.87
N LYS A 228 -35.49 4.79 27.21
CA LYS A 228 -34.89 3.70 28.01
C LYS A 228 -35.89 2.56 28.29
N SER A 229 -35.43 1.31 28.22
CA SER A 229 -36.02 0.12 28.86
C SER A 229 -34.88 -0.89 29.08
N LYS A 230 -34.39 -1.09 30.32
CA LYS A 230 -34.85 -2.03 31.35
C LYS A 230 -34.62 -3.52 31.02
N ASP A 231 -33.97 -4.18 31.99
CA ASP A 231 -33.45 -5.55 31.94
C ASP A 231 -34.47 -6.64 31.64
N LYS A 232 -34.00 -7.71 30.98
CA LYS A 232 -34.54 -9.06 31.16
C LYS A 232 -33.44 -10.12 31.04
N LYS A 233 -33.33 -10.93 32.10
CA LYS A 233 -32.46 -12.11 32.27
C LYS A 233 -33.10 -13.34 31.59
N ILE A 234 -32.37 -14.48 31.50
CA ILE A 234 -32.78 -15.84 31.00
C ILE A 234 -32.50 -16.01 29.48
N ARG A 235 -31.88 -17.07 28.94
CA ARG A 235 -31.32 -18.37 29.47
C ARG A 235 -30.16 -18.85 28.57
N GLN A 236 -29.30 -19.74 29.08
CA GLN A 236 -28.41 -20.59 28.25
C GLN A 236 -29.23 -21.67 27.51
N PRO A 237 -28.83 -22.08 26.28
CA PRO A 237 -29.11 -23.40 25.75
C PRO A 237 -27.98 -24.38 26.10
N ASN A 238 -28.34 -25.55 26.63
CA ASN A 238 -27.42 -26.66 26.90
C ASN A 238 -27.11 -27.45 25.61
N ALA A 239 -26.02 -28.22 25.67
CA ALA A 239 -25.72 -29.27 24.69
C ALA A 239 -26.90 -30.24 24.50
N ALA A 240 -27.11 -30.67 23.25
CA ALA A 240 -28.01 -31.75 22.89
C ALA A 240 -27.24 -32.81 22.08
N THR A 241 -26.90 -33.91 22.76
CA THR A 241 -26.53 -35.18 22.13
C THR A 241 -27.68 -35.65 21.24
N THR A 242 -27.38 -36.09 20.01
CA THR A 242 -28.34 -36.87 19.21
C THR A 242 -27.68 -38.16 18.72
N THR A 243 -28.39 -39.25 18.94
CA THR A 243 -27.92 -40.63 18.81
C THR A 243 -27.91 -41.13 17.37
N THR A 244 -26.95 -42.00 17.06
CA THR A 244 -26.91 -42.89 15.90
C THR A 244 -28.27 -43.47 15.53
N THR A 245 -28.64 -43.46 14.25
CA THR A 245 -29.58 -44.44 13.69
C THR A 245 -29.08 -44.92 12.34
N THR A 246 -28.91 -46.22 12.22
CA THR A 246 -28.38 -46.92 11.05
C THR A 246 -29.47 -47.14 10.01
N THR A 247 -29.25 -46.73 8.76
CA THR A 247 -29.97 -47.29 7.61
C THR A 247 -29.01 -47.64 6.49
N THR A 248 -28.96 -48.92 6.17
CA THR A 248 -28.09 -49.52 5.16
C THR A 248 -28.71 -49.37 3.76
N THR A 249 -27.95 -48.84 2.80
CA THR A 249 -28.23 -49.09 1.37
C THR A 249 -26.94 -49.46 0.64
N THR A 250 -26.82 -50.75 0.33
CA THR A 250 -25.68 -51.35 -0.37
C THR A 250 -25.80 -51.13 -1.88
N THR A 251 -24.75 -50.64 -2.54
CA THR A 251 -24.52 -50.92 -3.96
C THR A 251 -23.06 -51.26 -4.20
N THR A 252 -22.82 -52.45 -4.74
CA THR A 252 -21.51 -53.09 -4.85
C THR A 252 -20.93 -52.92 -6.25
N THR A 253 -19.69 -52.42 -6.35
CA THR A 253 -18.80 -52.68 -7.51
C THR A 253 -17.36 -52.98 -7.06
N ARG A 254 -17.04 -54.27 -6.98
CA ARG A 254 -15.68 -54.83 -7.19
C ARG A 254 -15.42 -54.89 -8.70
N THR A 255 -14.22 -54.94 -9.27
CA THR A 255 -12.81 -55.03 -8.81
C THR A 255 -11.95 -54.31 -9.91
N THR A 256 -10.63 -54.13 -9.89
CA THR A 256 -9.51 -54.89 -9.28
C THR A 256 -8.32 -53.97 -9.04
N ALA A 257 -7.38 -54.35 -8.16
CA ALA A 257 -6.05 -53.75 -8.09
C ALA A 257 -5.07 -54.49 -9.01
N ALA A 258 -4.14 -53.76 -9.63
CA ALA A 258 -2.89 -54.28 -10.18
C ALA A 258 -1.76 -53.30 -9.84
N GLU A 259 -0.68 -53.84 -9.32
CA GLU A 259 0.48 -53.14 -8.76
C GLU A 259 1.65 -53.15 -9.79
N VAL A 260 2.82 -52.63 -9.38
CA VAL A 260 4.16 -52.96 -9.91
C VAL A 260 4.83 -51.97 -10.91
N ARG A 261 5.76 -51.20 -10.30
CA ARG A 261 7.10 -50.76 -10.76
C ARG A 261 7.31 -49.52 -11.65
N ALA A 262 8.15 -48.64 -11.08
CA ALA A 262 9.04 -47.74 -11.79
C ALA A 262 10.19 -48.47 -12.52
N ALA A 263 10.74 -47.82 -13.53
CA ALA A 263 12.08 -48.09 -14.06
C ALA A 263 12.75 -46.77 -14.43
N SER A 264 13.88 -46.46 -13.79
CA SER A 264 14.80 -45.40 -14.19
C SER A 264 15.76 -45.91 -15.26
N VAL A 265 16.11 -45.07 -16.23
CA VAL A 265 17.33 -45.26 -17.04
C VAL A 265 17.97 -43.90 -17.29
N ALA A 266 19.20 -43.72 -16.81
CA ALA A 266 20.08 -42.62 -17.19
C ALA A 266 21.11 -43.14 -18.20
N ALA A 267 21.44 -42.35 -19.23
CA ALA A 267 22.60 -42.59 -20.10
C ALA A 267 23.02 -41.33 -20.89
N THR A 268 24.02 -40.62 -20.38
CA THR A 268 25.14 -40.06 -21.18
C THR A 268 26.29 -41.09 -21.13
N PRO A 269 27.35 -41.07 -21.98
CA PRO A 269 28.04 -39.87 -22.53
C PRO A 269 28.62 -40.02 -23.98
N ALA A 270 29.41 -39.01 -24.43
CA ALA A 270 30.72 -39.13 -25.14
C ALA A 270 30.97 -38.14 -26.33
N THR A 271 31.67 -37.03 -26.03
CA THR A 271 32.90 -36.47 -26.68
C THR A 271 33.20 -36.58 -28.20
N ALA A 272 33.47 -35.42 -28.85
CA ALA A 272 34.62 -35.11 -29.77
C ALA A 272 34.42 -33.70 -30.44
N THR A 273 35.07 -32.59 -30.08
CA THR A 273 36.45 -32.05 -30.37
C THR A 273 36.66 -31.31 -31.72
N THR A 274 37.33 -30.12 -31.65
CA THR A 274 37.93 -29.27 -32.73
C THR A 274 36.95 -28.52 -33.67
N ASN A 275 37.19 -27.30 -34.21
CA ASN A 275 38.31 -26.33 -34.09
C ASN A 275 37.89 -24.85 -34.40
N GLU A 276 38.55 -23.90 -33.71
CA GLU A 276 39.10 -22.58 -34.10
C GLU A 276 38.40 -21.48 -34.98
N ALA A 277 38.79 -20.23 -34.64
CA ALA A 277 38.83 -18.98 -35.43
C ALA A 277 37.50 -18.28 -35.82
N ALA A 278 37.41 -16.94 -35.97
CA ALA A 278 38.20 -15.80 -35.49
C ALA A 278 37.37 -14.49 -35.70
N ALA A 279 37.74 -13.39 -35.04
CA ALA A 279 37.16 -12.06 -35.31
C ALA A 279 37.61 -11.48 -36.67
N PRO A 280 37.00 -10.39 -37.14
CA PRO A 280 37.82 -9.18 -37.20
C PRO A 280 37.12 -7.87 -36.81
N ALA A 281 37.90 -6.95 -36.26
CA ALA A 281 37.63 -5.51 -36.31
C ALA A 281 38.43 -4.88 -37.46
N GLY A 282 37.97 -3.75 -38.00
CA GLY A 282 38.66 -3.05 -39.09
C GLY A 282 38.25 -1.59 -39.22
N SER A 283 39.00 -0.70 -38.60
CA SER A 283 38.97 0.75 -38.83
C SER A 283 40.04 1.16 -39.84
N LEU A 284 39.76 2.11 -40.73
CA LEU A 284 40.80 2.90 -41.39
C LEU A 284 40.43 4.40 -41.40
N SER A 285 41.47 5.21 -41.22
CA SER A 285 41.48 6.66 -41.03
C SER A 285 42.12 7.37 -42.23
N ALA A 286 41.86 8.67 -42.41
CA ALA A 286 42.91 9.70 -42.56
C ALA A 286 42.32 11.12 -42.72
N ASP A 287 42.89 12.09 -41.98
CA ASP A 287 43.33 13.44 -42.43
C ASP A 287 42.40 14.41 -43.22
N THR A 288 42.46 15.75 -43.10
CA THR A 288 43.46 16.64 -42.46
C THR A 288 42.90 18.05 -42.13
N THR A 289 43.66 18.83 -41.34
CA THR A 289 43.78 20.30 -41.31
C THR A 289 42.63 21.22 -40.83
N ASN A 290 42.95 21.98 -39.78
CA ASN A 290 42.47 23.35 -39.49
C ASN A 290 43.38 24.35 -40.25
N PRO A 291 42.98 25.61 -40.58
CA PRO A 291 43.03 26.68 -39.57
C PRO A 291 42.01 27.85 -39.73
N LEU A 292 42.17 28.86 -38.87
CA LEU A 292 41.36 30.07 -38.64
C LEU A 292 41.23 31.03 -39.85
N GLU A 293 40.10 31.75 -39.99
CA GLU A 293 39.97 33.18 -39.57
C GLU A 293 38.57 33.81 -39.86
N LYS A 294 38.38 35.04 -39.36
CA LYS A 294 37.15 35.85 -39.30
C LYS A 294 36.51 36.16 -40.66
N SER A 295 35.17 36.29 -40.70
CA SER A 295 34.49 37.52 -41.19
C SER A 295 32.98 37.53 -40.89
N LYS A 296 32.38 38.72 -40.97
CA LYS A 296 30.95 39.03 -40.72
C LYS A 296 30.09 38.87 -41.99
N THR A 297 28.77 38.88 -41.74
CA THR A 297 27.66 39.51 -42.52
C THR A 297 26.63 38.58 -43.16
N GLY A 298 25.39 39.07 -43.22
CA GLY A 298 24.30 38.50 -44.04
C GLY A 298 23.30 37.68 -43.24
N GLY A 299 22.18 38.29 -42.85
CA GLY A 299 21.06 37.55 -42.26
C GLY A 299 20.10 36.98 -43.31
N SER A 300 19.37 35.94 -42.94
CA SER A 300 18.07 35.61 -43.53
C SER A 300 17.16 35.14 -42.39
N ALA A 301 16.00 35.78 -42.23
CA ALA A 301 15.10 35.51 -41.13
C ALA A 301 14.35 34.20 -41.35
N SER A 302 14.45 33.27 -40.39
CA SER A 302 13.55 32.12 -40.32
C SER A 302 12.28 32.54 -39.59
N LEU A 303 11.15 32.48 -40.30
CA LEU A 303 9.82 32.80 -39.79
C LEU A 303 9.30 31.67 -38.89
N PHE A 304 9.71 31.67 -37.62
CA PHE A 304 8.89 31.11 -36.56
C PHE A 304 7.99 32.23 -36.03
N PRO A 305 6.65 32.10 -36.05
CA PRO A 305 5.80 33.05 -35.36
C PRO A 305 6.04 32.88 -33.87
N THR A 306 6.76 33.82 -33.26
CA THR A 306 6.82 33.96 -31.81
C THR A 306 5.41 34.25 -31.31
N LEU A 307 4.72 33.21 -30.87
CA LEU A 307 3.48 33.33 -30.12
C LEU A 307 3.74 34.30 -28.97
N SER A 308 2.97 35.37 -28.93
CA SER A 308 2.98 36.33 -27.83
C SER A 308 2.77 35.56 -26.53
N ARG A 309 3.83 35.46 -25.72
CA ARG A 309 3.79 34.83 -24.40
C ARG A 309 3.00 35.73 -23.46
N LYS A 310 1.66 35.67 -23.59
CA LYS A 310 0.78 35.95 -22.46
C LYS A 310 1.28 35.10 -21.29
N SER A 311 1.39 35.69 -20.11
CA SER A 311 1.70 34.96 -18.88
C SER A 311 0.49 34.10 -18.51
N THR A 312 0.41 32.91 -19.11
CA THR A 312 -0.54 31.88 -18.69
C THR A 312 -0.13 31.46 -17.29
N LYS A 313 -0.97 31.81 -16.30
CA LYS A 313 -0.80 31.42 -14.90
C LYS A 313 -0.62 29.91 -14.83
N GLU A 314 0.21 29.40 -13.94
CA GLU A 314 0.37 27.94 -13.86
C GLU A 314 -0.83 27.31 -13.13
N PRO A 315 -1.25 26.07 -13.47
CA PRO A 315 -2.25 25.34 -12.72
C PRO A 315 -1.72 25.04 -11.32
N ARG A 316 -2.64 24.88 -10.36
CA ARG A 316 -2.32 24.62 -8.96
C ARG A 316 -2.99 23.36 -8.44
N VAL A 317 -2.46 22.80 -7.36
CA VAL A 317 -2.93 21.58 -6.71
C VAL A 317 -3.32 21.90 -5.28
N LEU A 318 -4.55 21.55 -4.91
CA LEU A 318 -5.19 21.82 -3.62
C LEU A 318 -6.40 20.89 -3.43
N HIS A 319 -6.94 20.78 -2.21
CA HIS A 319 -8.23 20.10 -2.04
C HIS A 319 -9.38 21.09 -2.27
N GLY A 320 -10.21 20.83 -3.29
CA GLY A 320 -11.33 21.69 -3.65
C GLY A 320 -12.21 22.12 -2.48
N TYR A 321 -12.59 23.40 -2.44
CA TYR A 321 -13.54 23.97 -1.45
C TYR A 321 -13.08 23.93 0.02
N THR A 322 -11.78 23.84 0.28
CA THR A 322 -11.22 23.83 1.65
C THR A 322 -10.14 24.90 1.87
N LEU A 323 -9.61 24.97 3.11
CA LEU A 323 -8.60 25.97 3.53
C LEU A 323 -7.16 25.48 3.35
N THR A 324 -6.91 24.50 2.48
CA THR A 324 -5.55 24.00 2.20
C THR A 324 -4.73 25.05 1.45
N LYS A 325 -3.46 25.26 1.83
CA LYS A 325 -2.48 25.93 0.95
C LYS A 325 -2.34 25.15 -0.36
N ASP A 326 -2.19 25.88 -1.44
CA ASP A 326 -1.94 25.36 -2.78
C ASP A 326 -0.44 25.23 -3.09
N ILE A 327 -0.13 24.37 -4.05
CA ILE A 327 1.22 24.17 -4.63
C ILE A 327 1.09 24.20 -6.15
N THR A 328 2.15 24.53 -6.89
CA THR A 328 2.03 24.55 -8.36
C THR A 328 1.96 23.12 -8.92
N PHE A 329 1.23 22.94 -10.02
CA PHE A 329 1.20 21.67 -10.75
C PHE A 329 2.58 21.30 -11.31
N ARG A 330 3.44 22.29 -11.57
CA ARG A 330 4.83 22.07 -11.99
C ARG A 330 5.66 21.43 -10.88
N ASP A 331 5.63 21.95 -9.65
CA ASP A 331 6.39 21.41 -8.52
C ASP A 331 5.98 19.95 -8.25
N VAL A 332 4.69 19.65 -8.37
CA VAL A 332 4.18 18.27 -8.30
C VAL A 332 4.74 17.41 -9.44
N CYS A 333 4.73 17.89 -10.68
CA CYS A 333 5.32 17.15 -11.80
C CYS A 333 6.84 16.93 -11.64
N GLU A 334 7.57 17.88 -11.05
CA GLU A 334 9.01 17.78 -10.79
C GLU A 334 9.31 16.80 -9.65
N ALA A 335 8.54 16.83 -8.55
CA ALA A 335 8.62 15.79 -7.52
C ALA A 335 8.29 14.39 -8.06
N ILE A 336 7.30 14.27 -8.94
CA ILE A 336 6.97 13.00 -9.62
C ILE A 336 8.12 12.54 -10.53
N LYS A 337 8.80 13.46 -11.22
CA LYS A 337 9.95 13.13 -12.07
C LYS A 337 11.13 12.58 -11.25
N ASP A 338 11.46 13.26 -10.17
CA ASP A 338 12.67 12.98 -9.38
C ASP A 338 12.51 11.73 -8.51
N TYR A 339 11.32 11.49 -7.95
CA TYR A 339 11.06 10.39 -7.01
C TYR A 339 10.23 9.25 -7.61
N GLY A 340 9.63 9.45 -8.78
CA GLY A 340 8.70 8.49 -9.40
C GLY A 340 9.26 7.08 -9.56
N PHE A 341 10.56 6.96 -9.82
CA PHE A 341 11.26 5.67 -9.99
C PHE A 341 12.45 5.48 -9.02
N ALA A 342 12.48 6.21 -7.90
CA ALA A 342 13.62 6.21 -6.98
C ALA A 342 13.82 4.90 -6.20
N THR A 343 12.74 4.13 -6.00
CA THR A 343 12.74 2.88 -5.21
C THR A 343 12.31 1.64 -6.01
N THR A 344 11.79 1.85 -7.21
CA THR A 344 11.36 0.82 -8.15
C THR A 344 11.21 1.43 -9.53
N ASP A 345 11.55 0.67 -10.57
CA ASP A 345 11.38 1.03 -11.97
C ASP A 345 10.02 0.58 -12.55
N LEU A 346 9.15 0.00 -11.72
CA LEU A 346 7.79 -0.38 -12.12
C LEU A 346 6.91 0.85 -12.40
N PRO A 347 5.91 0.72 -13.31
CA PRO A 347 5.16 1.85 -13.87
C PRO A 347 4.49 2.71 -12.79
N LEU A 348 4.31 4.00 -13.07
CA LEU A 348 3.64 4.94 -12.18
C LEU A 348 2.35 5.47 -12.80
N ILE A 349 1.20 5.26 -12.15
CA ILE A 349 -0.07 5.85 -12.56
C ILE A 349 -0.24 7.21 -11.86
N VAL A 350 -0.46 8.27 -12.65
CA VAL A 350 -0.78 9.61 -12.13
C VAL A 350 -2.25 9.90 -12.44
N SER A 351 -3.09 9.82 -11.41
CA SER A 351 -4.53 10.08 -11.46
C SER A 351 -4.82 11.57 -11.35
N LEU A 352 -5.15 12.19 -12.48
CA LEU A 352 -5.60 13.58 -12.53
C LEU A 352 -7.10 13.66 -12.21
N GLU A 353 -7.43 14.44 -11.19
CA GLU A 353 -8.74 15.09 -11.06
C GLU A 353 -8.58 16.54 -11.57
N VAL A 354 -9.51 17.01 -12.41
CA VAL A 354 -9.30 18.20 -13.24
C VAL A 354 -10.50 19.12 -13.17
N HIS A 355 -10.28 20.26 -12.51
CA HIS A 355 -11.23 21.38 -12.40
C HIS A 355 -10.75 22.62 -13.16
N CYS A 356 -9.71 22.47 -13.98
CA CYS A 356 -9.11 23.53 -14.78
C CYS A 356 -9.96 23.93 -16.01
N SER A 357 -9.88 25.20 -16.39
CA SER A 357 -10.30 25.75 -17.67
C SER A 357 -9.48 25.17 -18.84
N ALA A 358 -9.97 25.33 -20.08
CA ALA A 358 -9.30 24.80 -21.27
C ALA A 358 -7.86 25.33 -21.47
N GLU A 359 -7.62 26.62 -21.20
CA GLU A 359 -6.28 27.24 -21.29
C GLU A 359 -5.32 26.65 -20.24
N GLN A 360 -5.81 26.42 -19.03
CA GLN A 360 -5.04 25.78 -17.96
C GLN A 360 -4.81 24.28 -18.23
N GLN A 361 -5.74 23.58 -18.87
CA GLN A 361 -5.55 22.19 -19.31
C GLN A 361 -4.48 22.07 -20.42
N GLU A 362 -4.41 23.00 -21.38
CA GLU A 362 -3.28 23.06 -22.32
C GLU A 362 -1.97 23.30 -21.57
N ARG A 363 -1.98 24.19 -20.55
CA ARG A 363 -0.80 24.42 -19.71
C ARG A 363 -0.38 23.18 -18.91
N MET A 364 -1.32 22.35 -18.44
CA MET A 364 -1.02 21.06 -17.83
C MET A 364 -0.34 20.09 -18.83
N VAL A 365 -0.83 20.00 -20.06
CA VAL A 365 -0.24 19.17 -21.13
C VAL A 365 1.20 19.62 -21.44
N ASP A 366 1.42 20.92 -21.54
CA ASP A 366 2.75 21.53 -21.70
C ASP A 366 3.70 21.17 -20.55
N ILE A 367 3.24 21.33 -19.30
CA ILE A 367 4.03 21.02 -18.09
C ILE A 367 4.42 19.54 -18.08
N MET A 368 3.45 18.63 -18.27
CA MET A 368 3.73 17.19 -18.26
C MET A 368 4.71 16.80 -19.37
N ARG A 369 4.56 17.33 -20.59
CA ARG A 369 5.47 17.07 -21.71
C ARG A 369 6.88 17.62 -21.46
N GLN A 370 7.01 18.84 -20.93
CA GLN A 370 8.30 19.48 -20.63
C GLN A 370 9.02 18.79 -19.47
N THR A 371 8.30 18.44 -18.41
CA THR A 371 8.89 17.90 -17.19
C THR A 371 9.18 16.41 -17.32
N TRP A 372 8.23 15.60 -17.78
CA TRP A 372 8.39 14.13 -17.82
C TRP A 372 9.07 13.62 -19.08
N GLY A 373 8.87 14.26 -20.24
CA GLY A 373 9.56 13.91 -21.50
C GLY A 373 9.49 12.41 -21.80
N ASP A 374 10.66 11.76 -21.90
CA ASP A 374 10.79 10.33 -22.19
C ASP A 374 10.20 9.38 -21.11
N LEU A 375 9.80 9.88 -19.94
CA LEU A 375 9.03 9.10 -18.96
C LEU A 375 7.57 8.90 -19.39
N LEU A 376 7.04 9.74 -20.28
CA LEU A 376 5.73 9.50 -20.89
C LEU A 376 5.78 8.34 -21.90
N LEU A 377 4.61 7.78 -22.16
CA LEU A 377 4.42 6.88 -23.30
C LEU A 377 4.40 7.68 -24.61
N PRO A 378 4.91 7.10 -25.71
CA PRO A 378 4.67 7.65 -27.04
C PRO A 378 3.17 7.60 -27.35
N GLU A 379 2.71 8.53 -28.17
CA GLU A 379 1.34 8.51 -28.68
C GLU A 379 1.14 7.28 -29.59
N PRO A 380 0.11 6.44 -29.35
CA PRO A 380 -0.11 5.23 -30.13
C PRO A 380 -0.76 5.53 -31.49
N GLU A 381 -0.43 4.71 -32.50
CA GLU A 381 -1.03 4.79 -33.84
C GLU A 381 -2.49 4.29 -33.88
N GLU A 382 -2.83 3.33 -33.02
CA GLU A 382 -4.16 2.74 -32.88
C GLU A 382 -4.59 2.71 -31.41
N ASP A 383 -5.91 2.63 -31.16
CA ASP A 383 -6.43 2.37 -29.81
C ASP A 383 -5.97 0.99 -29.29
N ALA A 384 -5.60 0.96 -28.00
CA ALA A 384 -5.07 -0.23 -27.38
C ALA A 384 -6.13 -1.34 -27.24
N LYS A 385 -5.79 -2.53 -27.76
CA LYS A 385 -6.66 -3.72 -27.80
C LYS A 385 -6.66 -4.52 -26.48
N CYS A 386 -5.70 -4.25 -25.61
CA CYS A 386 -5.55 -4.83 -24.27
C CYS A 386 -4.78 -3.85 -23.36
N LEU A 387 -4.79 -4.10 -22.05
CA LEU A 387 -3.87 -3.45 -21.13
C LEU A 387 -2.46 -4.04 -21.31
N PRO A 388 -1.40 -3.22 -21.25
CA PRO A 388 -0.04 -3.68 -21.30
C PRO A 388 0.30 -4.45 -20.03
N THR A 389 1.40 -5.18 -20.08
CA THR A 389 2.06 -5.76 -18.91
C THR A 389 2.89 -4.70 -18.16
N PRO A 390 3.15 -4.84 -16.85
CA PRO A 390 4.08 -3.95 -16.14
C PRO A 390 5.48 -3.89 -16.75
N GLU A 391 5.93 -4.97 -17.43
CA GLU A 391 7.22 -5.04 -18.12
C GLU A 391 7.26 -4.12 -19.35
N GLU A 392 6.24 -4.15 -20.20
CA GLU A 392 6.16 -3.34 -21.44
C GLU A 392 6.14 -1.83 -21.18
N VAL A 393 5.68 -1.42 -20.00
CA VAL A 393 5.60 -0.01 -19.58
C VAL A 393 6.53 0.31 -18.39
N ARG A 394 7.56 -0.49 -18.16
CA ARG A 394 8.62 -0.24 -17.15
C ARG A 394 9.25 1.14 -17.35
N GLY A 395 9.44 1.89 -16.26
CA GLY A 395 9.97 3.25 -16.26
C GLY A 395 9.03 4.31 -16.86
N LYS A 396 7.74 4.00 -17.06
CA LYS A 396 6.77 4.92 -17.68
C LYS A 396 5.73 5.47 -16.69
N ILE A 397 5.36 6.72 -16.94
CA ILE A 397 4.25 7.43 -16.30
C ILE A 397 2.99 7.26 -17.15
N LEU A 398 1.96 6.66 -16.56
CA LEU A 398 0.65 6.46 -17.14
C LEU A 398 -0.31 7.53 -16.61
N VAL A 399 -0.74 8.47 -17.46
CA VAL A 399 -1.68 9.52 -17.05
C VAL A 399 -3.10 8.96 -17.00
N LYS A 400 -3.66 8.80 -15.80
CA LYS A 400 -5.11 8.56 -15.67
C LYS A 400 -5.83 9.89 -15.74
N VAL A 401 -6.62 10.07 -16.80
CA VAL A 401 -7.46 11.25 -17.02
C VAL A 401 -8.77 10.86 -17.68
N LYS A 402 -9.81 11.69 -17.51
CA LYS A 402 -11.16 11.40 -18.01
C LYS A 402 -11.20 11.42 -19.54
N TYR A 403 -11.78 10.37 -20.12
CA TYR A 403 -11.92 10.23 -21.56
C TYR A 403 -12.96 11.20 -22.15
N ALA A 404 -12.54 11.93 -23.16
CA ALA A 404 -13.37 12.69 -24.08
C ALA A 404 -13.13 12.15 -25.51
N PRO A 405 -14.16 11.75 -26.27
CA PRO A 405 -14.00 11.28 -27.64
C PRO A 405 -13.45 12.37 -28.58
N PRO A 406 -12.76 12.00 -29.67
CA PRO A 406 -12.56 12.93 -30.78
C PRO A 406 -13.93 13.39 -31.30
N HIS A 407 -14.04 14.68 -31.66
CA HIS A 407 -15.24 15.43 -32.09
C HIS A 407 -16.02 16.26 -31.04
N ASP A 408 -15.68 16.25 -29.75
CA ASP A 408 -16.19 17.26 -28.79
C ASP A 408 -15.36 18.57 -28.83
N GLU A 409 -15.04 19.08 -30.03
CA GLU A 409 -14.30 20.35 -30.18
C GLU A 409 -15.25 21.56 -30.12
N GLY A 410 -15.26 22.25 -28.97
CA GLY A 410 -15.88 23.56 -28.79
C GLY A 410 -16.88 23.63 -27.64
N GLY A 411 -16.47 24.16 -26.49
CA GLY A 411 -17.31 24.14 -25.29
C GLY A 411 -16.83 24.91 -24.07
N SER A 412 -16.38 26.16 -24.23
CA SER A 412 -16.09 27.04 -23.09
C SER A 412 -17.39 27.56 -22.45
N THR A 413 -17.64 27.26 -21.16
CA THR A 413 -18.55 28.02 -20.28
C THR A 413 -18.17 27.90 -18.78
N THR A 414 -18.79 28.76 -17.97
CA THR A 414 -18.37 29.28 -16.65
C THR A 414 -18.53 28.34 -15.42
N PRO A 415 -17.86 28.64 -14.28
CA PRO A 415 -17.77 27.76 -13.12
C PRO A 415 -18.94 27.91 -12.11
N GLU A 416 -20.16 27.58 -12.54
CA GLU A 416 -21.33 27.42 -11.63
C GLU A 416 -22.13 26.18 -12.04
N ASP A 417 -21.77 25.01 -11.50
CA ASP A 417 -22.55 23.74 -11.45
C ASP A 417 -21.63 22.63 -10.87
N LEU A 418 -21.07 22.88 -9.67
CA LEU A 418 -20.25 21.92 -8.90
C LEU A 418 -20.91 21.60 -7.55
N ASP A 419 -22.18 21.20 -7.60
CA ASP A 419 -22.83 20.47 -6.50
C ASP A 419 -23.90 19.51 -7.06
N ASN A 420 -23.95 18.29 -6.52
CA ASN A 420 -24.74 17.09 -6.94
C ASN A 420 -24.04 15.99 -7.77
N THR A 421 -22.85 15.53 -7.35
CA THR A 421 -22.44 14.11 -7.56
C THR A 421 -21.93 13.42 -6.28
N VAL A 422 -22.41 13.87 -5.11
CA VAL A 422 -22.14 13.27 -3.79
C VAL A 422 -23.43 13.08 -2.97
N ALA A 423 -24.44 12.42 -3.54
CA ALA A 423 -25.49 11.71 -2.82
C ALA A 423 -26.35 10.82 -3.75
N ASN A 424 -26.84 9.71 -3.22
CA ASN A 424 -27.98 8.93 -3.71
C ASN A 424 -27.91 8.35 -5.14
N ALA A 425 -27.24 7.19 -5.26
CA ALA A 425 -27.85 6.11 -6.03
C ALA A 425 -29.11 5.63 -5.27
N SER A 426 -30.27 6.20 -5.59
CA SER A 426 -31.57 5.66 -5.18
C SER A 426 -32.30 5.16 -6.40
N LEU A 427 -32.77 3.92 -6.30
CA LEU A 427 -33.41 3.15 -7.36
C LEU A 427 -34.55 3.93 -8.03
N GLY A 428 -34.49 4.05 -9.35
CA GLY A 428 -35.53 4.70 -10.13
C GLY A 428 -36.84 3.90 -10.12
N LEU A 429 -37.94 4.56 -9.76
CA LEU A 429 -39.28 4.08 -10.09
C LEU A 429 -39.49 4.16 -11.61
N PRO A 430 -40.26 3.26 -12.24
CA PRO A 430 -40.49 3.27 -13.68
C PRO A 430 -41.28 4.52 -14.12
N GLU A 431 -40.81 5.21 -15.16
CA GLU A 431 -41.57 6.28 -15.82
C GLU A 431 -42.71 5.70 -16.68
N GLU A 432 -43.88 6.33 -16.63
CA GLU A 432 -45.05 6.03 -17.49
C GLU A 432 -44.74 6.29 -18.98
N PRO A 433 -45.18 5.40 -19.90
CA PRO A 433 -44.86 5.52 -21.33
C PRO A 433 -45.81 6.49 -22.06
N GLY A 434 -45.36 7.70 -22.41
CA GLY A 434 -46.26 8.61 -23.11
C GLY A 434 -45.81 10.00 -23.56
N GLN A 435 -44.53 10.25 -23.91
CA GLN A 435 -44.18 11.49 -24.62
C GLN A 435 -42.84 11.41 -25.38
N PRO A 436 -42.74 11.93 -26.62
CA PRO A 436 -41.50 11.94 -27.38
C PRO A 436 -40.52 12.99 -26.83
N LYS A 437 -39.51 12.55 -26.07
CA LYS A 437 -38.44 13.42 -25.56
C LYS A 437 -37.63 14.00 -26.74
N GLN A 438 -37.68 15.32 -26.92
CA GLN A 438 -36.79 16.02 -27.86
C GLN A 438 -35.34 15.75 -27.47
N ARG A 439 -34.48 15.50 -28.46
CA ARG A 439 -33.08 15.11 -28.25
C ARG A 439 -32.28 16.34 -27.80
N ALA A 440 -32.17 16.55 -26.48
CA ALA A 440 -31.37 17.61 -25.90
C ALA A 440 -29.92 17.55 -26.44
N ALA A 441 -29.35 18.70 -26.80
CA ALA A 441 -27.96 18.79 -27.21
C ALA A 441 -27.04 18.28 -26.09
N LYS A 442 -26.06 17.45 -26.43
CA LYS A 442 -25.06 17.00 -25.45
C LYS A 442 -24.27 18.21 -24.97
N LYS A 443 -24.12 18.38 -23.65
CA LYS A 443 -23.17 19.35 -23.08
C LYS A 443 -21.75 18.92 -23.52
N PRO A 444 -20.88 19.85 -23.96
CA PRO A 444 -19.52 19.52 -24.37
C PRO A 444 -18.69 18.99 -23.21
N SER A 445 -17.64 18.23 -23.52
CA SER A 445 -16.68 17.73 -22.53
C SER A 445 -16.01 18.87 -21.75
N LYS A 446 -15.94 18.75 -20.41
CA LYS A 446 -15.11 19.63 -19.57
C LYS A 446 -13.60 19.36 -19.74
N ILE A 447 -13.20 18.26 -20.38
CA ILE A 447 -11.80 17.90 -20.65
C ILE A 447 -11.48 18.13 -22.13
N ILE A 448 -10.40 18.86 -22.40
CA ILE A 448 -9.92 19.12 -23.77
C ILE A 448 -9.36 17.84 -24.41
N TRP A 449 -9.42 17.76 -25.73
CA TRP A 449 -8.94 16.61 -26.49
C TRP A 449 -7.43 16.35 -26.29
N ALA A 450 -6.60 17.40 -26.23
CA ALA A 450 -5.16 17.28 -26.00
C ALA A 450 -4.81 16.59 -24.68
N LEU A 451 -5.55 16.89 -23.61
CA LEU A 451 -5.39 16.28 -22.29
C LEU A 451 -6.00 14.86 -22.27
N SER A 452 -7.20 14.68 -22.83
CA SER A 452 -7.86 13.36 -22.97
C SER A 452 -6.94 12.29 -23.59
N ARG A 453 -6.22 12.64 -24.66
CA ARG A 453 -5.29 11.75 -25.38
C ARG A 453 -4.11 11.25 -24.54
N MET A 454 -3.73 11.95 -23.47
CA MET A 454 -2.67 11.48 -22.56
C MET A 454 -3.11 10.22 -21.79
N GLY A 455 -4.42 9.99 -21.66
CA GLY A 455 -5.00 8.74 -21.18
C GLY A 455 -4.91 7.63 -22.22
N ILE A 456 -3.74 7.02 -22.36
CA ILE A 456 -3.51 5.91 -23.31
C ILE A 456 -4.15 4.61 -22.77
N TYR A 457 -3.54 4.03 -21.72
CA TYR A 457 -4.00 2.77 -21.11
C TYR A 457 -4.89 2.95 -19.88
N THR A 458 -5.12 4.20 -19.46
CA THR A 458 -5.66 4.55 -18.14
C THR A 458 -6.80 5.56 -18.24
N ARG A 459 -7.79 5.29 -19.10
CA ARG A 459 -8.89 6.19 -19.43
C ARG A 459 -9.95 6.23 -18.32
N GLY A 460 -10.06 7.34 -17.60
CA GLY A 460 -11.10 7.53 -16.59
C GLY A 460 -12.49 7.61 -17.23
N VAL A 461 -13.42 6.77 -16.79
CA VAL A 461 -14.80 6.73 -17.27
C VAL A 461 -15.77 6.85 -16.09
N SER A 462 -16.84 7.62 -16.26
CA SER A 462 -17.93 7.70 -15.28
C SER A 462 -18.73 6.40 -15.28
N PHE A 463 -18.80 5.74 -14.12
CA PHE A 463 -19.57 4.52 -13.92
C PHE A 463 -21.08 4.80 -13.89
N LYS A 464 -21.85 3.94 -14.55
CA LYS A 464 -23.31 3.90 -14.61
C LYS A 464 -23.80 2.47 -14.38
N SER A 465 -23.16 1.49 -15.04
CA SER A 465 -23.34 0.06 -14.80
C SER A 465 -22.19 -0.73 -15.43
N LEU A 466 -22.03 -2.00 -15.03
CA LEU A 466 -21.07 -2.93 -15.65
C LEU A 466 -21.47 -3.40 -17.07
N MET A 467 -22.62 -2.92 -17.59
CA MET A 467 -23.12 -3.22 -18.94
C MET A 467 -23.16 -1.97 -19.84
N GLN A 468 -22.57 -0.85 -19.41
CA GLN A 468 -22.43 0.32 -20.29
C GLN A 468 -21.40 0.04 -21.39
N PRO A 469 -21.57 0.55 -22.63
CA PRO A 469 -20.63 0.27 -23.73
C PRO A 469 -19.18 0.65 -23.41
N GLU A 470 -18.98 1.67 -22.58
CA GLU A 470 -17.64 2.09 -22.16
C GLU A 470 -16.91 1.04 -21.29
N ALA A 471 -17.63 0.05 -20.73
CA ALA A 471 -17.07 -1.08 -19.97
C ALA A 471 -16.40 -2.16 -20.86
N GLU A 472 -16.53 -2.06 -22.19
CA GLU A 472 -15.84 -2.94 -23.15
C GLU A 472 -14.51 -2.34 -23.65
N MET A 473 -14.23 -1.05 -23.38
CA MET A 473 -13.00 -0.40 -23.82
C MET A 473 -11.80 -0.95 -23.01
N PRO A 474 -10.77 -1.57 -23.62
CA PRO A 474 -9.71 -2.25 -22.87
C PRO A 474 -8.96 -1.38 -21.85
N THR A 475 -8.93 -0.08 -22.07
CA THR A 475 -8.16 0.91 -21.29
C THR A 475 -8.99 1.68 -20.26
N HIS A 476 -10.27 1.35 -20.08
CA HIS A 476 -11.11 2.10 -19.14
C HIS A 476 -10.74 1.82 -17.68
N ILE A 477 -10.95 2.84 -16.85
CA ILE A 477 -10.88 2.76 -15.39
C ILE A 477 -12.15 3.37 -14.80
N PHE A 478 -12.96 2.54 -14.14
CA PHE A 478 -14.02 3.03 -13.26
C PHE A 478 -13.44 3.39 -11.89
N SER A 479 -13.90 4.50 -11.32
CA SER A 479 -13.58 4.91 -9.95
C SER A 479 -14.87 4.95 -9.13
N LEU A 480 -14.93 4.21 -8.03
CA LEU A 480 -16.08 4.12 -7.14
C LEU A 480 -15.65 4.34 -5.68
N SER A 481 -16.50 5.00 -4.90
CA SER A 481 -16.31 5.08 -3.45
C SER A 481 -16.49 3.71 -2.79
N GLU A 482 -16.00 3.56 -1.56
CA GLU A 482 -16.10 2.31 -0.78
C GLU A 482 -17.53 1.72 -0.77
N GLY A 483 -18.56 2.56 -0.51
CA GLY A 483 -19.96 2.14 -0.53
C GLY A 483 -20.50 1.85 -1.94
N GLY A 484 -20.03 2.56 -2.96
CA GLY A 484 -20.41 2.31 -4.36
C GLY A 484 -19.96 0.92 -4.83
N VAL A 485 -18.76 0.49 -4.44
CA VAL A 485 -18.28 -0.88 -4.68
C VAL A 485 -19.15 -1.91 -3.96
N MET A 486 -19.55 -1.63 -2.70
CA MET A 486 -20.35 -2.57 -1.91
C MET A 486 -21.75 -2.77 -2.50
N GLU A 487 -22.43 -1.72 -2.97
CA GLU A 487 -23.72 -1.87 -3.66
C GLU A 487 -23.55 -2.60 -5.01
N VAL A 488 -22.55 -2.27 -5.85
CA VAL A 488 -22.30 -3.00 -7.10
C VAL A 488 -21.95 -4.49 -6.84
N HIS A 489 -21.25 -4.79 -5.74
CA HIS A 489 -20.96 -6.17 -5.34
C HIS A 489 -22.21 -6.92 -4.87
N LYS A 490 -23.12 -6.24 -4.16
CA LYS A 490 -24.40 -6.80 -3.70
C LYS A 490 -25.36 -7.05 -4.88
N GLU A 491 -25.44 -6.10 -5.81
CA GLU A 491 -26.29 -6.22 -7.01
C GLU A 491 -25.71 -7.17 -8.07
N SER A 492 -24.38 -7.27 -8.20
CA SER A 492 -23.74 -7.87 -9.37
C SER A 492 -22.33 -8.45 -9.13
N ARG A 493 -22.11 -9.17 -8.01
CA ARG A 493 -20.81 -9.81 -7.65
C ARG A 493 -20.07 -10.46 -8.81
N ARG A 494 -20.73 -11.34 -9.57
CA ARG A 494 -20.12 -12.07 -10.70
C ARG A 494 -19.55 -11.11 -11.74
N ALA A 495 -20.36 -10.14 -12.17
CA ALA A 495 -19.95 -9.18 -13.19
C ALA A 495 -18.82 -8.27 -12.68
N LEU A 496 -18.86 -7.86 -11.40
CA LEU A 496 -17.80 -7.07 -10.78
C LEU A 496 -16.47 -7.84 -10.75
N PHE A 497 -16.51 -9.11 -10.36
CA PHE A 497 -15.33 -9.96 -10.29
C PHE A 497 -14.73 -10.24 -11.68
N GLU A 498 -15.56 -10.60 -12.66
CA GLU A 498 -15.10 -10.87 -14.04
C GLU A 498 -14.59 -9.59 -14.73
N HIS A 499 -15.23 -8.44 -14.50
CA HIS A 499 -14.71 -7.13 -14.90
C HIS A 499 -13.29 -6.92 -14.36
N ASN A 500 -13.09 -7.13 -13.06
CA ASN A 500 -11.81 -6.90 -12.38
C ASN A 500 -10.72 -7.94 -12.74
N LYS A 501 -11.03 -9.02 -13.45
CA LYS A 501 -10.03 -9.90 -14.07
C LYS A 501 -9.43 -9.29 -15.33
N ARG A 502 -10.15 -8.40 -16.04
CA ARG A 502 -9.79 -7.91 -17.38
C ARG A 502 -9.46 -6.41 -17.42
N TYR A 503 -10.23 -5.60 -16.70
CA TYR A 503 -10.15 -4.14 -16.71
C TYR A 503 -9.74 -3.60 -15.33
N LEU A 504 -9.35 -2.33 -15.27
CA LEU A 504 -8.93 -1.68 -14.04
C LEU A 504 -10.11 -1.03 -13.31
N MET A 505 -10.16 -1.19 -12.00
CA MET A 505 -11.06 -0.46 -11.12
C MET A 505 -10.28 0.23 -10.00
N ARG A 506 -10.72 1.45 -9.65
CA ARG A 506 -10.29 2.19 -8.47
C ARG A 506 -11.38 2.20 -7.40
N ALA A 507 -11.01 1.79 -6.19
CA ALA A 507 -11.78 2.06 -4.98
C ALA A 507 -11.12 3.21 -4.20
N TYR A 508 -11.91 4.06 -3.55
CA TYR A 508 -11.40 5.16 -2.73
C TYR A 508 -12.31 5.43 -1.50
N PRO A 509 -11.79 6.09 -0.44
CA PRO A 509 -12.53 6.34 0.80
C PRO A 509 -13.73 7.28 0.55
N SER A 510 -14.84 7.12 1.28
CA SER A 510 -15.96 8.06 1.22
C SER A 510 -15.56 9.45 1.70
N GLY A 511 -16.07 10.50 1.05
CA GLY A 511 -15.90 11.90 1.50
C GLY A 511 -16.46 12.18 2.90
N MET A 512 -17.25 11.25 3.48
CA MET A 512 -17.63 11.30 4.90
C MET A 512 -16.44 11.08 5.86
N ARG A 513 -15.30 10.58 5.38
CA ARG A 513 -14.08 10.32 6.16
C ARG A 513 -13.21 11.57 6.28
N ILE A 514 -13.81 12.66 6.77
CA ILE A 514 -13.18 13.99 6.89
C ILE A 514 -11.87 14.01 7.71
N LEU A 515 -11.66 13.03 8.59
CA LEU A 515 -10.44 12.85 9.39
C LEU A 515 -9.37 11.99 8.69
N SER A 516 -9.51 11.72 7.38
CA SER A 516 -8.58 10.91 6.57
C SER A 516 -8.43 9.45 7.02
N SER A 517 -9.45 8.85 7.66
CA SER A 517 -9.43 7.42 7.98
C SER A 517 -9.60 6.53 6.74
N ASN A 518 -9.11 5.29 6.79
CA ASN A 518 -9.14 4.35 5.67
C ASN A 518 -10.27 3.32 5.72
N LEU A 519 -10.60 2.79 4.55
CA LEU A 519 -11.33 1.54 4.37
C LEU A 519 -10.42 0.35 4.72
N ASP A 520 -11.00 -0.82 5.01
CA ASP A 520 -10.23 -2.07 4.97
C ASP A 520 -9.94 -2.44 3.50
N PRO A 521 -8.68 -2.38 3.03
CA PRO A 521 -8.37 -2.66 1.64
C PRO A 521 -8.51 -4.14 1.25
N ALA A 522 -8.44 -5.08 2.21
CA ALA A 522 -8.53 -6.51 1.95
C ALA A 522 -9.89 -6.90 1.37
N VAL A 523 -10.96 -6.26 1.86
CA VAL A 523 -12.34 -6.41 1.36
C VAL A 523 -12.45 -6.09 -0.15
N PHE A 524 -11.60 -5.21 -0.67
CA PHE A 524 -11.60 -4.75 -2.07
C PHE A 524 -10.63 -5.57 -2.93
N TRP A 525 -9.46 -5.96 -2.40
CA TRP A 525 -8.56 -6.90 -3.06
C TRP A 525 -9.24 -8.27 -3.29
N ARG A 526 -10.05 -8.77 -2.35
CA ARG A 526 -10.88 -9.98 -2.51
C ARG A 526 -11.94 -9.87 -3.61
N LYS A 527 -12.35 -8.65 -3.98
CA LYS A 527 -13.23 -8.37 -5.13
C LYS A 527 -12.45 -8.17 -6.43
N GLY A 528 -11.13 -8.41 -6.42
CA GLY A 528 -10.23 -8.25 -7.54
C GLY A 528 -9.83 -6.81 -7.87
N ILE A 529 -10.20 -5.81 -7.05
CA ILE A 529 -9.93 -4.39 -7.37
C ILE A 529 -8.43 -4.12 -7.25
N GLN A 530 -7.84 -3.52 -8.29
CA GLN A 530 -6.40 -3.31 -8.40
C GLN A 530 -5.93 -2.06 -7.66
N ILE A 531 -6.64 -0.94 -7.85
CA ILE A 531 -6.25 0.38 -7.37
C ILE A 531 -7.10 0.70 -6.14
N VAL A 532 -6.70 0.17 -4.99
CA VAL A 532 -7.39 0.44 -3.71
C VAL A 532 -6.69 1.61 -3.03
N ALA A 533 -7.19 2.81 -3.28
CA ALA A 533 -6.53 4.05 -2.86
C ALA A 533 -6.81 4.38 -1.39
N LEU A 534 -5.75 4.69 -0.64
CA LEU A 534 -5.80 4.99 0.80
C LEU A 534 -5.26 6.40 1.09
N ASN A 535 -5.58 6.93 2.27
CA ASN A 535 -4.99 8.14 2.84
C ASN A 535 -3.66 7.76 3.54
N TRP A 536 -2.52 8.04 2.89
CA TRP A 536 -1.18 7.60 3.31
C TRP A 536 -0.58 8.36 4.50
N GLN A 537 -1.24 9.46 4.88
CA GLN A 537 -0.92 10.32 6.01
C GLN A 537 -1.54 9.86 7.33
N ASN A 538 -2.45 8.87 7.30
CA ASN A 538 -3.07 8.31 8.50
C ASN A 538 -2.59 6.87 8.77
N TRP A 539 -2.05 6.62 9.96
CA TRP A 539 -1.50 5.32 10.35
C TRP A 539 -2.55 4.45 11.06
N ASP A 540 -3.51 4.00 10.28
CA ASP A 540 -4.61 3.14 10.70
C ASP A 540 -4.45 1.69 10.19
N GLU A 541 -5.49 0.88 10.37
CA GLU A 541 -5.50 -0.54 9.99
C GLU A 541 -5.34 -0.71 8.47
N GLY A 542 -5.97 0.15 7.67
CA GLY A 542 -5.80 0.17 6.22
C GLY A 542 -4.35 0.35 5.79
N MET A 543 -3.61 1.30 6.37
CA MET A 543 -2.19 1.48 6.04
C MET A 543 -1.28 0.36 6.54
N MET A 544 -1.61 -0.29 7.66
CA MET A 544 -0.89 -1.48 8.11
C MET A 544 -1.08 -2.67 7.15
N LEU A 545 -2.31 -2.88 6.67
CA LEU A 545 -2.63 -3.92 5.69
C LEU A 545 -1.97 -3.63 4.32
N ASN A 546 -1.87 -2.36 3.93
CA ASN A 546 -1.15 -1.93 2.73
C ASN A 546 0.36 -2.25 2.81
N GLU A 547 1.01 -1.99 3.95
CA GLU A 547 2.40 -2.44 4.19
C GLU A 547 2.52 -3.96 4.07
N GLY A 548 1.65 -4.72 4.75
CA GLY A 548 1.66 -6.18 4.71
C GLY A 548 1.47 -6.76 3.30
N MET A 549 0.69 -6.10 2.44
CA MET A 549 0.51 -6.49 1.04
C MET A 549 1.75 -6.20 0.18
N PHE A 550 2.30 -4.99 0.25
CA PHE A 550 3.23 -4.48 -0.75
C PHE A 550 4.73 -4.51 -0.34
N ALA A 551 5.08 -4.79 0.91
CA ALA A 551 6.47 -4.71 1.41
C ALA A 551 7.50 -5.49 0.53
N GLY A 552 8.40 -4.77 -0.15
CA GLY A 552 9.43 -5.29 -1.04
C GLY A 552 8.96 -5.74 -2.42
N THR A 553 7.72 -5.43 -2.81
CA THR A 553 7.14 -5.86 -4.09
C THR A 553 7.33 -4.84 -5.22
N GLY A 554 7.89 -3.65 -4.92
CA GLY A 554 7.91 -2.53 -5.87
C GLY A 554 6.53 -1.91 -6.10
N GLY A 555 5.56 -2.18 -5.21
CA GLY A 555 4.21 -1.65 -5.28
C GLY A 555 3.27 -2.33 -6.29
N TYR A 556 3.71 -3.42 -6.92
CA TYR A 556 2.85 -4.31 -7.72
C TYR A 556 2.84 -5.72 -7.10
N VAL A 557 1.67 -6.32 -6.97
CA VAL A 557 1.51 -7.70 -6.50
C VAL A 557 0.65 -8.47 -7.49
N LEU A 558 1.20 -9.51 -8.10
CA LEU A 558 0.42 -10.40 -8.95
C LEU A 558 -0.70 -11.06 -8.13
N LYS A 559 -1.95 -10.97 -8.60
CA LYS A 559 -3.14 -11.53 -7.93
C LYS A 559 -3.06 -13.07 -7.83
N PRO A 560 -3.89 -13.73 -7.00
CA PRO A 560 -4.07 -15.18 -7.05
C PRO A 560 -4.50 -15.68 -8.45
N ALA A 561 -4.21 -16.93 -8.80
CA ALA A 561 -4.32 -17.44 -10.18
C ALA A 561 -5.71 -17.22 -10.84
N GLY A 562 -6.81 -17.56 -10.18
CA GLY A 562 -8.17 -17.36 -10.73
C GLY A 562 -8.68 -15.91 -10.73
N TYR A 563 -7.93 -14.97 -10.16
CA TYR A 563 -8.22 -13.53 -10.18
C TYR A 563 -7.53 -12.82 -11.37
N ARG A 564 -6.82 -13.57 -12.22
CA ARG A 564 -6.09 -13.06 -13.41
C ARG A 564 -6.89 -13.26 -14.69
N CYS A 565 -6.53 -12.53 -15.73
CA CYS A 565 -6.76 -12.91 -17.12
C CYS A 565 -5.54 -13.69 -17.68
N SER A 566 -5.66 -14.33 -18.85
CA SER A 566 -4.52 -14.99 -19.50
C SER A 566 -3.43 -13.98 -19.87
N LYS A 567 -2.17 -14.44 -19.93
CA LYS A 567 -1.05 -13.69 -20.51
C LYS A 567 -1.32 -13.30 -21.96
N LEU A 568 -0.81 -12.15 -22.38
CA LEU A 568 -0.92 -11.66 -23.77
C LEU A 568 -0.28 -12.61 -24.80
N THR A 569 0.72 -13.40 -24.39
CA THR A 569 1.47 -14.32 -25.25
C THR A 569 0.80 -15.68 -25.49
N GLY A 570 -0.24 -16.02 -24.70
CA GLY A 570 -1.10 -17.18 -24.92
C GLY A 570 -0.52 -18.58 -24.62
N SER A 571 -1.00 -19.21 -23.55
CA SER A 571 -1.12 -20.68 -23.40
C SER A 571 -1.89 -21.08 -22.14
N ASP A 572 -1.91 -20.20 -21.12
CA ASP A 572 -2.56 -20.47 -19.84
C ASP A 572 -4.10 -20.55 -20.01
N PRO A 573 -4.76 -21.65 -19.61
CA PRO A 573 -6.21 -21.74 -19.62
C PRO A 573 -6.79 -20.69 -18.66
N VAL A 574 -7.78 -19.92 -19.12
CA VAL A 574 -8.56 -19.04 -18.25
C VAL A 574 -9.31 -19.93 -17.26
N PRO A 575 -9.16 -19.75 -15.93
CA PRO A 575 -9.99 -20.46 -14.98
C PRO A 575 -11.45 -20.03 -15.15
N GLU A 576 -12.34 -20.99 -15.43
CA GLU A 576 -13.80 -20.84 -15.52
C GLU A 576 -14.44 -20.62 -14.14
N ALA A 577 -13.86 -19.71 -13.35
CA ALA A 577 -14.35 -19.33 -12.03
C ALA A 577 -15.33 -18.17 -12.16
N ASP A 578 -16.57 -18.43 -11.75
CA ASP A 578 -17.69 -17.50 -11.85
C ASP A 578 -17.69 -16.42 -10.75
N THR A 579 -17.04 -16.68 -9.61
CA THR A 579 -16.96 -15.75 -8.48
C THR A 579 -15.62 -15.87 -7.72
N GLN A 580 -15.34 -14.90 -6.85
CA GLN A 580 -14.21 -14.94 -5.91
C GLN A 580 -14.19 -16.21 -5.02
N ALA A 581 -15.36 -16.82 -4.77
CA ALA A 581 -15.51 -17.99 -3.90
C ALA A 581 -14.92 -19.28 -4.51
N ASP A 582 -14.94 -19.36 -5.85
CA ASP A 582 -14.54 -20.55 -6.62
C ASP A 582 -13.23 -20.32 -7.40
N ALA A 583 -12.76 -19.08 -7.45
CA ALA A 583 -11.55 -18.67 -8.17
C ALA A 583 -10.22 -18.99 -7.46
N VAL A 584 -10.25 -19.28 -6.17
CA VAL A 584 -9.07 -19.55 -5.35
C VAL A 584 -9.34 -20.67 -4.36
N GLN A 585 -8.30 -21.40 -4.00
CA GLN A 585 -8.39 -22.41 -2.96
C GLN A 585 -8.53 -21.72 -1.59
N HIS A 586 -9.63 -22.02 -0.92
CA HIS A 586 -9.85 -21.66 0.47
C HIS A 586 -9.37 -22.80 1.37
N TYR A 587 -8.79 -22.44 2.52
CA TYR A 587 -8.28 -23.37 3.51
C TYR A 587 -8.95 -23.15 4.86
N THR A 588 -8.97 -24.20 5.68
CA THR A 588 -9.12 -24.09 7.14
C THR A 588 -7.72 -24.05 7.77
N MET A 589 -7.43 -23.04 8.59
CA MET A 589 -6.12 -22.83 9.21
C MET A 589 -6.13 -23.10 10.72
N ASP A 590 -5.05 -23.73 11.22
CA ASP A 590 -4.60 -23.54 12.60
C ASP A 590 -3.31 -22.70 12.61
N LEU A 591 -3.23 -21.70 13.49
CA LEU A 591 -2.05 -20.87 13.73
C LEU A 591 -1.77 -20.79 15.23
N SER A 592 -0.53 -21.11 15.63
CA SER A 592 -0.03 -20.86 16.99
C SER A 592 1.21 -19.97 16.94
N ILE A 593 1.20 -18.92 17.76
CA ILE A 593 2.30 -17.98 17.94
C ILE A 593 2.68 -18.01 19.42
N SER A 594 3.82 -18.63 19.72
CA SER A 594 4.42 -18.62 21.05
C SER A 594 5.30 -17.37 21.21
N VAL A 595 4.83 -16.38 21.94
CA VAL A 595 5.56 -15.13 22.23
C VAL A 595 6.54 -15.37 23.37
N LEU A 596 7.84 -15.19 23.11
CA LEU A 596 8.89 -15.47 24.10
C LEU A 596 9.29 -14.20 24.85
N ALA A 597 9.86 -13.24 24.14
CA ALA A 597 10.32 -11.96 24.66
C ALA A 597 10.38 -10.93 23.53
N ALA A 598 10.41 -9.65 23.89
CA ALA A 598 10.75 -8.56 22.97
C ALA A 598 11.94 -7.77 23.50
N GLN A 599 12.52 -6.93 22.65
CA GLN A 599 13.53 -5.97 23.06
C GLN A 599 13.37 -4.64 22.31
N SER A 600 13.92 -3.58 22.90
CA SER A 600 14.03 -2.25 22.30
C SER A 600 12.70 -1.65 21.81
N LEU A 601 11.57 -2.12 22.36
CA LEU A 601 10.22 -1.68 21.97
C LEU A 601 10.10 -0.15 22.03
N PRO A 602 9.64 0.54 20.97
CA PRO A 602 9.27 1.96 21.05
C PRO A 602 8.32 2.23 22.23
N LEU A 603 8.30 3.47 22.73
CA LEU A 603 7.22 3.96 23.58
C LEU A 603 6.09 4.52 22.70
N PRO A 604 4.84 4.60 23.20
CA PRO A 604 3.76 5.27 22.47
C PRO A 604 4.08 6.75 22.16
N PRO A 605 3.49 7.34 21.11
CA PRO A 605 3.77 8.72 20.71
C PRO A 605 3.45 9.75 21.80
N GLY A 606 4.50 10.39 22.32
CA GLY A 606 4.41 11.39 23.39
C GLY A 606 4.93 10.89 24.74
N ASP A 607 5.04 9.58 24.91
CA ASP A 607 5.54 8.99 26.15
C ASP A 607 7.06 9.01 26.24
N THR A 608 7.53 9.35 27.43
CA THR A 608 8.96 9.42 27.78
C THR A 608 9.33 8.59 29.01
N ASN A 609 8.33 8.11 29.74
CA ASN A 609 8.52 7.38 30.99
C ASN A 609 8.48 5.86 30.75
N ILE A 610 9.66 5.22 30.84
CA ILE A 610 9.81 3.77 30.66
C ILE A 610 9.21 2.98 31.84
N ASP A 611 9.11 3.57 33.04
CA ASP A 611 8.61 2.88 34.24
C ASP A 611 7.07 2.78 34.29
N SER A 612 6.36 3.65 33.55
CA SER A 612 4.91 3.54 33.38
C SER A 612 4.51 2.49 32.34
N PHE A 613 5.39 2.23 31.35
CA PHE A 613 5.14 1.34 30.21
C PHE A 613 4.88 -0.11 30.65
N ARG A 614 3.76 -0.67 30.17
CA ARG A 614 3.23 -2.00 30.48
C ARG A 614 2.91 -2.77 29.19
N PRO A 615 3.93 -3.05 28.37
CA PRO A 615 3.72 -3.64 27.06
C PRO A 615 2.96 -4.97 27.12
N TYR A 616 2.02 -5.13 26.20
CA TYR A 616 1.48 -6.41 25.78
C TYR A 616 1.49 -6.52 24.25
N LEU A 617 1.47 -7.75 23.75
CA LEU A 617 1.36 -8.03 22.32
C LEU A 617 -0.06 -8.52 22.01
N LYS A 618 -0.79 -7.80 21.16
CA LYS A 618 -2.01 -8.25 20.49
C LYS A 618 -1.63 -8.79 19.11
N VAL A 619 -2.19 -9.93 18.73
CA VAL A 619 -2.13 -10.47 17.37
C VAL A 619 -3.53 -10.57 16.81
N GLU A 620 -3.72 -10.08 15.59
CA GLU A 620 -5.00 -10.07 14.88
C GLU A 620 -4.86 -10.75 13.51
N LEU A 621 -5.88 -11.49 13.10
CA LEU A 621 -5.97 -12.11 11.78
C LEU A 621 -7.06 -11.43 10.95
N HIS A 622 -6.69 -11.03 9.74
CA HIS A 622 -7.61 -10.53 8.73
C HIS A 622 -7.74 -11.61 7.65
N VAL A 623 -8.89 -12.29 7.62
CA VAL A 623 -9.24 -13.37 6.67
C VAL A 623 -10.54 -13.00 5.96
N GLU A 624 -10.95 -13.73 4.92
CA GLU A 624 -12.23 -13.48 4.26
C GLU A 624 -13.39 -13.99 5.13
N GLU A 625 -14.26 -13.08 5.58
CA GLU A 625 -15.48 -13.45 6.31
C GLU A 625 -16.42 -14.30 5.41
N PRO A 626 -17.15 -15.30 5.94
CA PRO A 626 -18.09 -16.09 5.14
C PRO A 626 -19.15 -15.25 4.40
N GLY A 627 -19.55 -14.12 5.00
CA GLY A 627 -20.47 -13.15 4.38
C GLY A 627 -19.86 -12.41 3.19
N GLU A 628 -18.56 -12.07 3.22
CA GLU A 628 -17.86 -11.47 2.08
C GLU A 628 -17.83 -12.40 0.86
N ARG A 629 -17.66 -13.72 1.09
CA ARG A 629 -17.60 -14.74 0.04
C ARG A 629 -18.97 -15.00 -0.58
N HIS A 630 -19.93 -15.42 0.25
CA HIS A 630 -21.21 -15.92 -0.23
C HIS A 630 -22.25 -14.82 -0.43
N GLY A 631 -22.05 -13.62 0.15
CA GLY A 631 -22.92 -12.48 -0.08
C GLY A 631 -24.27 -12.56 0.60
N THR A 632 -24.28 -13.11 1.82
CA THR A 632 -25.42 -13.00 2.72
C THR A 632 -25.72 -11.52 3.01
N ASP A 633 -26.98 -11.19 3.32
CA ASP A 633 -27.42 -9.80 3.54
C ASP A 633 -26.66 -9.05 4.65
N ASP A 634 -25.96 -9.76 5.54
CA ASP A 634 -25.11 -9.24 6.61
C ASP A 634 -23.71 -8.75 6.16
N LEU A 635 -23.54 -8.31 4.90
CA LEU A 635 -22.33 -7.62 4.47
C LEU A 635 -22.15 -6.33 5.30
N PRO A 636 -20.94 -6.03 5.85
CA PRO A 636 -20.69 -4.76 6.52
C PRO A 636 -20.86 -3.60 5.54
N GLN A 637 -21.92 -2.81 5.71
CA GLN A 637 -22.43 -1.87 4.69
C GLN A 637 -21.44 -0.83 4.17
N ASP A 638 -20.38 -0.53 4.92
CA ASP A 638 -19.59 0.70 4.73
C ASP A 638 -18.09 0.49 4.46
N GLY A 639 -17.60 -0.74 4.24
CA GLY A 639 -16.15 -1.00 4.01
C GLY A 639 -15.21 -0.60 5.17
N LYS A 640 -15.78 -0.43 6.37
CA LYS A 640 -15.08 0.03 7.58
C LYS A 640 -14.06 -1.00 8.08
N GLU A 641 -12.94 -0.49 8.59
CA GLU A 641 -12.02 -1.21 9.47
C GLU A 641 -12.80 -1.85 10.64
N LYS A 642 -12.43 -3.08 11.02
CA LYS A 642 -13.16 -3.88 12.01
C LYS A 642 -12.35 -4.24 13.26
N GLU A 643 -11.02 -4.05 13.24
CA GLU A 643 -10.07 -4.94 13.93
C GLU A 643 -10.20 -6.38 13.40
N GLY A 644 -9.11 -7.16 13.39
CA GLY A 644 -9.18 -8.54 12.89
C GLY A 644 -10.20 -9.37 13.68
N GLU A 645 -11.10 -10.09 12.97
CA GLU A 645 -12.19 -10.90 13.57
C GLU A 645 -11.64 -11.84 14.66
N TYR A 646 -10.51 -12.46 14.36
CA TYR A 646 -9.79 -13.33 15.28
C TYR A 646 -8.62 -12.57 15.90
N LYS A 647 -8.67 -12.36 17.21
CA LYS A 647 -7.61 -11.68 17.96
C LYS A 647 -7.29 -12.36 19.28
N ALA A 648 -6.00 -12.40 19.62
CA ALA A 648 -5.48 -12.94 20.86
C ALA A 648 -4.40 -11.99 21.41
N LYS A 649 -4.25 -11.91 22.74
CA LYS A 649 -3.21 -11.06 23.35
C LYS A 649 -2.46 -11.73 24.48
N THR A 650 -1.20 -11.35 24.66
CA THR A 650 -0.40 -11.70 25.84
C THR A 650 -0.88 -10.91 27.07
N LYS A 651 -0.31 -11.23 28.23
CA LYS A 651 -0.49 -10.41 29.45
C LYS A 651 0.40 -9.19 29.39
N SER A 652 -0.10 -8.05 29.84
CA SER A 652 0.68 -6.84 30.09
C SER A 652 1.72 -7.08 31.17
N LEU A 653 2.93 -6.56 30.96
CA LEU A 653 4.07 -6.75 31.86
C LEU A 653 4.55 -5.42 32.42
N LYS A 654 4.32 -5.20 33.72
CA LYS A 654 4.77 -4.00 34.44
C LYS A 654 6.23 -4.14 34.90
N GLY A 655 7.04 -3.10 34.71
CA GLY A 655 8.41 -3.03 35.24
C GLY A 655 9.45 -3.76 34.41
N TYR A 656 9.13 -4.13 33.17
CA TYR A 656 10.07 -4.69 32.19
C TYR A 656 10.59 -3.62 31.20
N GLY A 657 10.03 -2.41 31.24
CA GLY A 657 10.35 -1.34 30.31
C GLY A 657 10.23 -1.80 28.85
N ARG A 658 11.28 -1.53 28.06
CA ARG A 658 11.31 -1.79 26.61
C ARG A 658 11.68 -3.25 26.24
N ASP A 659 12.01 -4.10 27.22
CA ASP A 659 12.53 -5.46 27.02
C ASP A 659 11.71 -6.57 27.75
N PRO A 660 10.40 -6.72 27.49
CA PRO A 660 9.53 -7.69 28.16
C PRO A 660 9.88 -9.16 27.88
N ASP A 661 9.86 -9.99 28.92
CA ASP A 661 9.97 -11.45 28.85
C ASP A 661 8.66 -12.10 29.31
N TRP A 662 7.96 -12.78 28.39
CA TRP A 662 6.69 -13.45 28.68
C TRP A 662 6.86 -14.87 29.23
N SER A 663 8.10 -15.33 29.48
CA SER A 663 8.39 -16.71 29.88
C SER A 663 7.71 -17.19 31.17
N GLY A 664 7.37 -16.28 32.09
CA GLY A 664 6.60 -16.57 33.30
C GLY A 664 5.08 -16.74 33.09
N SER A 665 4.55 -16.48 31.89
CA SER A 665 3.13 -16.65 31.59
C SER A 665 2.77 -18.14 31.49
N LYS A 666 2.00 -18.65 32.46
CA LYS A 666 1.49 -20.03 32.42
C LYS A 666 0.75 -20.29 31.11
N VAL A 667 1.26 -21.22 30.31
CA VAL A 667 0.54 -21.84 29.18
C VAL A 667 -0.73 -22.49 29.71
N GLN A 668 -1.85 -22.20 29.05
CA GLN A 668 -3.13 -22.80 29.41
C GLN A 668 -3.18 -24.26 28.92
N GLY A 669 -2.66 -25.18 29.74
CA GLY A 669 -2.83 -26.63 29.56
C GLY A 669 -1.57 -27.46 29.31
N GLY A 670 -0.34 -26.98 29.55
CA GLY A 670 0.83 -27.85 29.36
C GLY A 670 2.19 -27.31 29.84
N LYS A 671 3.20 -28.21 29.84
CA LYS A 671 4.62 -27.85 29.96
C LYS A 671 5.10 -27.24 28.63
N GLY A 672 4.85 -25.96 28.43
CA GLY A 672 5.36 -25.23 27.26
C GLY A 672 6.79 -24.70 27.44
N ASN A 673 7.41 -24.29 26.32
CA ASN A 673 8.82 -23.83 26.26
C ASN A 673 9.05 -22.42 26.84
N GLY A 674 8.30 -22.02 27.87
CA GLY A 674 8.45 -20.74 28.57
C GLY A 674 8.11 -19.53 27.71
N GLY A 675 6.84 -19.36 27.33
CA GLY A 675 6.33 -18.19 26.61
C GLY A 675 4.81 -18.15 26.61
N ALA A 676 4.23 -17.01 26.21
CA ALA A 676 2.78 -16.85 26.08
C ALA A 676 2.30 -17.41 24.72
N GLU A 677 1.49 -18.47 24.73
CA GLU A 677 0.96 -19.07 23.51
C GLU A 677 -0.36 -18.40 23.09
N LEU A 678 -0.38 -17.85 21.87
CA LEU A 678 -1.56 -17.29 21.21
C LEU A 678 -2.00 -18.28 20.13
N LYS A 679 -3.25 -18.75 20.20
CA LYS A 679 -3.79 -19.78 19.30
C LYS A 679 -5.02 -19.30 18.54
N PHE A 680 -5.08 -19.71 17.28
CA PHE A 680 -6.20 -19.52 16.37
C PHE A 680 -6.47 -20.88 15.73
N GLU A 681 -7.54 -21.56 16.13
CA GLU A 681 -7.82 -22.95 15.75
C GLU A 681 -9.07 -23.01 14.86
N ASN A 682 -9.01 -23.78 13.77
CA ASN A 682 -10.09 -23.99 12.79
C ASN A 682 -10.63 -22.69 12.15
N ILE A 683 -9.74 -21.76 11.77
CA ILE A 683 -10.10 -20.53 11.08
C ILE A 683 -10.50 -20.87 9.64
N PRO A 684 -11.78 -20.71 9.23
CA PRO A 684 -12.23 -21.14 7.90
C PRO A 684 -11.93 -20.08 6.84
N GLY A 685 -12.00 -20.46 5.56
CA GLY A 685 -12.05 -19.50 4.46
C GLY A 685 -10.77 -18.72 4.21
N VAL A 686 -9.62 -19.26 4.62
CA VAL A 686 -8.32 -18.60 4.51
C VAL A 686 -7.79 -18.72 3.08
N VAL A 687 -7.50 -17.59 2.44
CA VAL A 687 -6.69 -17.49 1.23
C VAL A 687 -5.36 -16.85 1.64
N PRO A 688 -4.23 -17.58 1.70
CA PRO A 688 -2.98 -17.07 2.28
C PRO A 688 -2.47 -15.76 1.66
N GLU A 689 -2.67 -15.58 0.36
CA GLU A 689 -2.27 -14.39 -0.42
C GLU A 689 -3.20 -13.19 -0.24
N LEU A 690 -4.36 -13.37 0.42
CA LEU A 690 -5.36 -12.33 0.73
C LEU A 690 -5.72 -12.28 2.22
N SER A 691 -4.86 -12.88 3.05
CA SER A 691 -5.01 -12.93 4.51
C SER A 691 -3.77 -12.33 5.19
N PHE A 692 -3.96 -11.70 6.35
CA PHE A 692 -2.90 -10.94 7.02
C PHE A 692 -2.85 -11.23 8.52
N VAL A 693 -1.65 -11.17 9.08
CA VAL A 693 -1.38 -11.26 10.51
C VAL A 693 -0.78 -9.93 10.98
N ARG A 694 -1.50 -9.22 11.85
CA ARG A 694 -1.02 -7.98 12.48
C ARG A 694 -0.52 -8.26 13.87
N PHE A 695 0.70 -7.83 14.15
CA PHE A 695 1.33 -7.80 15.47
C PHE A 695 1.26 -6.36 15.98
N LEU A 696 0.71 -6.17 17.18
CA LEU A 696 0.46 -4.85 17.76
C LEU A 696 1.01 -4.83 19.19
N VAL A 697 2.01 -4.00 19.44
CA VAL A 697 2.55 -3.73 20.78
C VAL A 697 1.83 -2.51 21.33
N LEU A 698 1.14 -2.71 22.45
CA LEU A 698 0.25 -1.73 23.09
C LEU A 698 0.67 -1.53 24.55
N ASP A 699 0.49 -0.30 25.05
CA ASP A 699 0.59 -0.02 26.49
C ASP A 699 -0.78 -0.23 27.19
N ASP A 700 -0.76 -0.82 28.37
CA ASP A 700 -1.94 -1.11 29.21
C ASP A 700 -2.22 0.06 30.16
N GLU A 701 -3.04 0.99 29.67
CA GLU A 701 -3.30 2.29 30.27
C GLU A 701 -4.73 2.44 30.81
N ILE A 702 -4.96 3.48 31.62
CA ILE A 702 -6.31 3.80 32.10
C ILE A 702 -7.10 4.50 30.98
N GLY A 703 -7.80 3.71 30.15
CA GLY A 703 -8.74 4.23 29.15
C GLY A 703 -8.68 3.46 27.84
N ARG A 704 -7.95 4.01 26.87
CA ARG A 704 -7.67 3.38 25.58
C ARG A 704 -6.18 3.11 25.48
N ASP A 705 -5.83 1.84 25.35
CA ASP A 705 -4.46 1.37 25.17
C ASP A 705 -3.77 2.07 24.00
N SER A 706 -2.60 2.68 24.27
CA SER A 706 -1.83 3.43 23.28
C SER A 706 -0.95 2.51 22.44
N LEU A 707 -0.95 2.68 21.11
CA LEU A 707 -0.10 1.91 20.21
C LEU A 707 1.36 2.38 20.36
N ALA A 708 2.26 1.45 20.64
CA ALA A 708 3.69 1.69 20.70
C ALA A 708 4.37 1.33 19.37
N ALA A 709 4.09 0.13 18.85
CA ALA A 709 4.75 -0.43 17.68
C ALA A 709 3.90 -1.52 17.02
N TRP A 710 4.16 -1.84 15.75
CA TRP A 710 3.40 -2.83 14.99
C TRP A 710 4.20 -3.50 13.87
N ALA A 711 3.68 -4.62 13.37
CA ALA A 711 4.08 -5.21 12.10
C ALA A 711 2.86 -5.86 11.43
N CYS A 712 2.84 -5.93 10.10
CA CYS A 712 1.79 -6.60 9.35
C CYS A 712 2.41 -7.54 8.31
N VAL A 713 1.95 -8.79 8.26
CA VAL A 713 2.54 -9.83 7.43
C VAL A 713 1.44 -10.56 6.65
N ARG A 714 1.56 -10.62 5.33
CA ARG A 714 0.68 -11.47 4.49
C ARG A 714 0.92 -12.94 4.82
N LEU A 715 -0.14 -13.74 4.90
CA LEU A 715 -0.09 -15.04 5.54
C LEU A 715 0.70 -16.09 4.75
N ASP A 716 0.74 -15.99 3.43
CA ASP A 716 1.66 -16.75 2.56
C ASP A 716 3.13 -16.49 2.96
N ARG A 717 3.48 -15.23 3.22
CA ARG A 717 4.83 -14.77 3.58
C ARG A 717 5.21 -14.96 5.06
N LEU A 718 4.26 -15.27 5.95
CA LEU A 718 4.57 -15.52 7.37
C LEU A 718 5.27 -16.89 7.52
N ARG A 719 6.56 -16.86 7.87
CA ARG A 719 7.41 -18.05 8.03
C ARG A 719 7.19 -18.74 9.38
N GLU A 720 7.33 -20.06 9.37
CA GLU A 720 7.22 -20.90 10.56
C GLU A 720 8.51 -20.90 11.40
N GLY A 721 8.46 -21.48 12.59
CA GLY A 721 9.61 -21.67 13.46
C GLY A 721 9.95 -20.48 14.35
N TYR A 722 11.17 -20.47 14.91
CA TYR A 722 11.65 -19.38 15.77
C TYR A 722 12.11 -18.22 14.91
N ARG A 723 11.47 -17.06 15.03
CA ARG A 723 11.69 -15.89 14.18
C ARG A 723 11.70 -14.60 14.99
N PHE A 724 12.36 -13.58 14.47
CA PHE A 724 12.14 -12.19 14.89
C PHE A 724 11.06 -11.54 14.02
N VAL A 725 10.06 -10.96 14.68
CA VAL A 725 9.15 -9.98 14.09
C VAL A 725 9.79 -8.62 14.32
N HIS A 726 10.22 -7.97 13.24
CA HIS A 726 10.72 -6.60 13.26
C HIS A 726 9.53 -5.64 13.28
N LEU A 727 9.60 -4.60 14.12
CA LEU A 727 8.49 -3.68 14.34
C LEU A 727 8.76 -2.31 13.74
N LEU A 728 7.74 -1.74 13.13
CA LEU A 728 7.62 -0.31 12.88
C LEU A 728 7.08 0.37 14.15
N ASP A 729 7.41 1.64 14.38
CA ASP A 729 6.80 2.44 15.44
C ASP A 729 5.34 2.81 15.11
N ALA A 730 4.63 3.44 16.05
CA ALA A 730 3.25 3.88 15.85
C ALA A 730 3.06 4.95 14.74
N LYS A 731 4.13 5.49 14.14
CA LYS A 731 4.13 6.38 12.97
C LYS A 731 4.63 5.68 11.69
N GLY A 732 4.75 4.35 11.74
CA GLY A 732 5.17 3.51 10.63
C GLY A 732 6.65 3.62 10.28
N MET A 733 7.50 4.18 11.15
CA MET A 733 8.95 4.28 10.92
C MET A 733 9.65 2.99 11.35
N GLU A 734 10.73 2.59 10.66
CA GLU A 734 11.59 1.50 11.11
C GLU A 734 12.11 1.74 12.53
N SER A 735 12.01 0.72 13.39
CA SER A 735 12.49 0.76 14.76
C SER A 735 13.49 -0.36 15.06
N GLU A 736 14.26 -0.20 16.14
CA GLU A 736 15.09 -1.29 16.67
C GLU A 736 14.27 -2.34 17.45
N GLY A 737 12.96 -2.13 17.60
CA GLY A 737 12.05 -3.01 18.32
C GLY A 737 11.83 -4.33 17.59
N VAL A 738 12.05 -5.44 18.30
CA VAL A 738 11.79 -6.79 17.76
C VAL A 738 11.12 -7.70 18.79
N VAL A 739 10.30 -8.63 18.30
CA VAL A 739 9.68 -9.69 19.12
C VAL A 739 10.20 -11.06 18.68
N LEU A 740 10.78 -11.82 19.62
CA LEU A 740 11.13 -13.21 19.40
C LEU A 740 9.89 -14.09 19.61
N VAL A 741 9.46 -14.77 18.54
CA VAL A 741 8.29 -15.66 18.53
C VAL A 741 8.67 -17.05 18.02
N LYS A 742 7.81 -18.04 18.32
CA LYS A 742 7.74 -19.29 17.55
C LYS A 742 6.40 -19.39 16.83
N VAL A 743 6.42 -19.44 15.50
CA VAL A 743 5.22 -19.61 14.65
C VAL A 743 5.04 -21.08 14.28
N LYS A 744 3.79 -21.54 14.24
CA LYS A 744 3.35 -22.81 13.63
C LYS A 744 2.06 -22.56 12.86
N LYS A 745 1.98 -23.00 11.60
CA LYS A 745 0.88 -22.71 10.67
C LYS A 745 0.51 -23.98 9.89
N THR A 746 -0.69 -24.50 10.11
CA THR A 746 -1.22 -25.64 9.36
C THR A 746 -2.38 -25.19 8.49
N LEU A 747 -2.32 -25.46 7.18
CA LEU A 747 -3.44 -25.26 6.25
C LEU A 747 -4.04 -26.62 5.88
N ARG A 748 -5.37 -26.72 5.90
CA ARG A 748 -6.15 -27.90 5.51
C ARG A 748 -7.20 -27.49 4.48
N LEU A 749 -7.53 -28.40 3.55
CA LEU A 749 -8.68 -28.24 2.67
C LEU A 749 -9.99 -28.48 3.45
#